data_AF-A0A818UM97-F1
#
_entry.id   AF-A0A818UM97-F1
#
_cell.length_a   1.000
_cell.length_b   1.000
_cell.length_c   1.000
_cell.angle_alpha   90.00
_cell.angle_beta   90.00
_cell.angle_gamma   90.00
#
_symmetry.space_group_name_H-M   'P 1'
#
loop_
_entity.id
_entity.type
_entity.pdbx_description
1 polymer ?
#
loop_
_entity_poly.entity_id
_entity_poly.type
_entity_poly.pdbx_seq_one_letter_code
_entity_poly.pdbx_strand_id
1 'polypeptide(L)'
;MQLGSTILTATGGENIYLFKMNTDGDFLWAKAYGGISQNFACDMQIKGNNIIMTGTYGSNEFVAGNIILPPPIQVTAGFVLKTDANGVPQWGKNTGGNTYLAMGPDAFFMATILAGTRTFDDITLTSNGPSDAVLSSYDYNGNRNWYKQYGGTGNENMRSLSYNTATNSIYWAGCFYNTMLMGSNTLVSNGQADIFISKFDTQGNNIWAKSYGGTGLDFANASTTDAQGNFYIGGYFNSTVNFGNVSMSSVGQADAYAAKFNSNGDFQWVKYGGGPEGDNVFDMRLGTNSDFYFIGAFRNSATFGNQQITSNGSSDYYQYNSTGTLLWFKTAGSTGSDEADKIFLSDDGSVYVAGTIIGSAQFDGINVTVNGGPFAGEDIFLAKLNSDGVYQWIKTYGRTFSAPGGISLPAAGSGTAKFIMKVGANGTPVWAKNLGGTSWVAAGNDKLYVAGYFSGTVSFESTTFVSNGGTDLFLGSYDLNARDGGGNPDDNPRLRLAIKTAKANNMPADNITRGIKKGTGELEGVNYEELTYEGYAPNGIAIIVECISDNRNRTVAELRHIMSKNNGNFGDTGSVSWMFERKGVVNVEKPGVNEDELMEVILDAGADDLKNEGEYFEIISSMENFDKVRKAIEDKGYKFESASLQYIAKDLIAIEGAAQETVLKFLDAVEENDDVQNVYTNADFQSE
;
A
#
# COMPACT_ATOMS: atom_id res chain seq x y z
N MET A 1 0.52 -34.43 -18.42
CA MET A 1 0.67 -34.37 -16.96
C MET A 1 0.77 -32.88 -16.63
N GLN A 2 -0.37 -32.26 -16.33
CA GLN A 2 -0.48 -30.82 -16.11
C GLN A 2 -0.04 -30.57 -14.67
N LEU A 3 1.07 -29.86 -14.47
CA LEU A 3 1.55 -29.46 -13.14
C LEU A 3 0.45 -28.63 -12.47
N GLY A 4 0.07 -29.03 -11.25
CA GLY A 4 -1.05 -28.44 -10.51
C GLY A 4 -0.90 -26.93 -10.35
N SER A 5 -1.99 -26.21 -10.60
CA SER A 5 -2.06 -24.77 -10.34
C SER A 5 -1.85 -24.52 -8.84
N THR A 6 -0.84 -23.74 -8.48
CA THR A 6 -0.61 -23.31 -7.10
C THR A 6 -1.53 -22.12 -6.82
N ILE A 7 -2.54 -22.31 -5.98
CA ILE A 7 -3.42 -21.22 -5.54
C ILE A 7 -2.84 -20.64 -4.24
N LEU A 8 -2.54 -19.35 -4.24
CA LEU A 8 -2.08 -18.59 -3.08
C LEU A 8 -3.19 -17.62 -2.67
N THR A 9 -3.84 -17.91 -1.55
CA THR A 9 -4.94 -17.09 -1.01
C THR A 9 -4.42 -16.08 0.01
N ALA A 10 -4.91 -14.85 -0.07
CA ALA A 10 -4.80 -13.85 0.97
C ALA A 10 -6.20 -13.31 1.33
N THR A 11 -6.38 -12.87 2.56
CA THR A 11 -7.69 -12.52 3.14
C THR A 11 -8.01 -11.04 2.95
N GLY A 12 -9.09 -10.71 2.22
CA GLY A 12 -9.65 -9.35 2.08
C GLY A 12 -8.74 -8.29 1.46
N GLY A 13 -9.30 -7.16 1.02
CA GLY A 13 -8.54 -5.97 0.60
C GLY A 13 -7.54 -6.13 -0.57
N GLU A 14 -6.59 -5.20 -0.62
CA GLU A 14 -5.41 -5.26 -1.51
C GLU A 14 -4.27 -5.95 -0.76
N ASN A 15 -3.77 -7.05 -1.32
CA ASN A 15 -2.74 -7.89 -0.72
C ASN A 15 -1.42 -7.76 -1.47
N ILE A 16 -0.32 -8.17 -0.85
CA ILE A 16 1.02 -8.14 -1.43
C ILE A 16 1.38 -9.51 -1.98
N TYR A 17 1.82 -9.57 -3.24
CA TYR A 17 2.55 -10.72 -3.75
C TYR A 17 4.06 -10.48 -3.64
N LEU A 18 4.82 -11.56 -3.45
CA LEU A 18 6.27 -11.61 -3.63
C LEU A 18 6.60 -12.87 -4.43
N PHE A 19 7.34 -12.74 -5.52
CA PHE A 19 7.83 -13.89 -6.27
C PHE A 19 9.29 -13.76 -6.63
N LYS A 20 9.91 -14.91 -6.89
CA LYS A 20 11.29 -15.03 -7.36
C LYS A 20 11.29 -15.71 -8.71
N MET A 21 12.08 -15.17 -9.62
CA MET A 21 12.30 -15.73 -10.95
C MET A 21 13.79 -15.82 -11.27
N ASN A 22 14.14 -16.75 -12.17
CA ASN A 22 15.47 -16.75 -12.78
C ASN A 22 15.54 -15.67 -13.90
N THR A 23 16.74 -15.46 -14.43
CA THR A 23 16.96 -14.52 -15.54
C THR A 23 16.31 -14.98 -16.84
N ASP A 24 15.86 -16.23 -16.98
CA ASP A 24 15.14 -16.74 -18.15
C ASP A 24 13.62 -16.60 -18.03
N GLY A 25 13.18 -16.02 -16.92
CA GLY A 25 11.78 -15.74 -16.66
C GLY A 25 11.07 -16.90 -15.97
N ASP A 26 11.70 -18.01 -15.64
CA ASP A 26 10.98 -19.09 -14.96
C ASP A 26 10.69 -18.69 -13.51
N PHE A 27 9.42 -18.82 -13.10
CA PHE A 27 9.03 -18.67 -11.71
C PHE A 27 9.64 -19.79 -10.88
N LEU A 28 10.35 -19.42 -9.82
CA LEU A 28 10.95 -20.36 -8.89
C LEU A 28 10.04 -20.60 -7.68
N TRP A 29 9.42 -19.52 -7.18
CA TRP A 29 8.40 -19.58 -6.14
C TRP A 29 7.62 -18.25 -6.09
N ALA A 30 6.46 -18.32 -5.43
CA ALA A 30 5.58 -17.19 -5.16
C ALA A 30 5.05 -17.26 -3.72
N LYS A 31 4.76 -16.10 -3.13
CA LYS A 31 4.20 -15.91 -1.79
C LYS A 31 3.19 -14.78 -1.83
N ALA A 32 2.16 -14.89 -1.00
CA ALA A 32 1.21 -13.82 -0.74
C ALA A 32 1.30 -13.42 0.73
N TYR A 33 1.25 -12.12 0.98
CA TYR A 33 1.19 -11.48 2.29
C TYR A 33 0.09 -10.42 2.26
N GLY A 34 -0.32 -9.93 3.42
CA GLY A 34 -1.39 -8.95 3.55
C GLY A 34 -2.50 -9.47 4.46
N GLY A 35 -3.47 -8.60 4.68
CA GLY A 35 -4.65 -8.86 5.50
C GLY A 35 -5.85 -8.14 4.90
N ILE A 36 -6.94 -8.07 5.65
CA ILE A 36 -8.25 -7.62 5.16
C ILE A 36 -8.31 -6.13 4.75
N SER A 37 -7.24 -5.35 4.95
CA SER A 37 -7.12 -3.93 4.59
C SER A 37 -6.35 -3.70 3.28
N GLN A 38 -6.23 -2.44 2.85
CA GLN A 38 -5.37 -2.06 1.72
C GLN A 38 -3.89 -2.14 2.13
N ASN A 39 -3.10 -2.93 1.40
CA ASN A 39 -1.67 -3.10 1.62
C ASN A 39 -0.88 -2.77 0.35
N PHE A 40 0.14 -1.92 0.48
CA PHE A 40 0.99 -1.50 -0.63
C PHE A 40 2.45 -1.77 -0.34
N ALA A 41 3.19 -2.32 -1.29
CA ALA A 41 4.65 -2.34 -1.23
C ALA A 41 5.22 -0.98 -1.69
N CYS A 42 6.21 -0.46 -0.98
CA CYS A 42 6.81 0.85 -1.24
C CYS A 42 8.30 0.80 -1.59
N ASP A 43 9.06 -0.16 -1.05
CA ASP A 43 10.46 -0.36 -1.41
C ASP A 43 10.86 -1.83 -1.16
N MET A 44 11.84 -2.32 -1.89
CA MET A 44 12.41 -3.66 -1.69
C MET A 44 13.89 -3.69 -2.05
N GLN A 45 14.72 -4.17 -1.13
CA GLN A 45 16.15 -4.37 -1.36
C GLN A 45 16.60 -5.75 -0.88
N ILE A 46 17.64 -6.26 -1.53
CA ILE A 46 18.17 -7.61 -1.28
C ILE A 46 19.65 -7.52 -0.91
N LYS A 47 20.05 -8.24 0.14
CA LYS A 47 21.45 -8.43 0.51
C LYS A 47 21.68 -9.87 0.92
N GLY A 48 22.45 -10.60 0.11
CA GLY A 48 22.66 -12.03 0.33
C GLY A 48 21.33 -12.79 0.31
N ASN A 49 21.00 -13.44 1.44
CA ASN A 49 19.74 -14.17 1.60
C ASN A 49 18.63 -13.34 2.26
N ASN A 50 18.86 -12.06 2.55
CA ASN A 50 17.88 -11.20 3.18
C ASN A 50 17.13 -10.41 2.12
N ILE A 51 15.81 -10.58 2.06
CA ILE A 51 14.91 -9.72 1.29
C ILE A 51 14.23 -8.80 2.31
N ILE A 52 14.46 -7.50 2.20
CA ILE A 52 13.83 -6.48 3.04
C ILE A 52 12.83 -5.73 2.18
N MET A 53 11.58 -5.73 2.62
CA MET A 53 10.48 -5.04 1.97
C MET A 53 9.86 -4.06 2.94
N THR A 54 9.52 -2.86 2.45
CA THR A 54 8.69 -1.90 3.18
C THR A 54 7.41 -1.64 2.42
N GLY A 55 6.42 -1.14 3.14
CA GLY A 55 5.13 -0.82 2.57
C GLY A 55 4.22 -0.13 3.56
N THR A 56 2.95 0.02 3.18
CA THR A 56 1.89 0.50 4.06
C THR A 56 0.78 -0.52 4.18
N TYR A 57 0.07 -0.49 5.30
CA TYR A 57 -1.10 -1.31 5.57
C TYR A 57 -2.19 -0.46 6.27
N GLY A 58 -3.45 -0.76 5.98
CA GLY A 58 -4.62 -0.01 6.46
C GLY A 58 -5.03 -0.36 7.89
N SER A 59 -6.28 -0.03 8.24
CA SER A 59 -6.87 -0.10 9.59
C SER A 59 -6.91 -1.49 10.24
N ASN A 60 -6.57 -2.55 9.52
CA ASN A 60 -6.56 -3.93 10.03
C ASN A 60 -5.14 -4.48 10.16
N GLU A 61 -5.01 -5.69 10.71
CA GLU A 61 -3.72 -6.36 10.84
C GLU A 61 -3.06 -6.66 9.48
N PHE A 62 -1.74 -6.64 9.45
CA PHE A 62 -0.94 -7.12 8.34
C PHE A 62 -0.40 -8.52 8.65
N VAL A 63 -0.67 -9.49 7.77
CA VAL A 63 -0.28 -10.89 7.98
C VAL A 63 0.75 -11.33 6.94
N ALA A 64 1.87 -11.88 7.40
CA ALA A 64 2.90 -12.48 6.55
C ALA A 64 3.36 -13.82 7.15
N GLY A 65 2.75 -14.93 6.69
CA GLY A 65 2.99 -16.25 7.27
C GLY A 65 2.61 -16.28 8.75
N ASN A 66 3.61 -16.49 9.63
CA ASN A 66 3.40 -16.52 11.08
C ASN A 66 3.49 -15.14 11.75
N ILE A 67 3.78 -14.11 10.97
CA ILE A 67 3.98 -12.75 11.45
C ILE A 67 2.68 -11.99 11.31
N ILE A 68 2.22 -11.41 12.41
CA ILE A 68 1.02 -10.59 12.47
C ILE A 68 1.43 -9.24 13.05
N LEU A 69 1.26 -8.18 12.27
CA LEU A 69 1.38 -6.82 12.77
C LEU A 69 -0.01 -6.33 13.14
N PRO A 70 -0.21 -5.83 14.38
CA PRO A 70 -1.53 -5.42 14.84
C PRO A 70 -2.08 -4.24 14.02
N PRO A 71 -3.41 -4.04 14.06
CA PRO A 71 -4.04 -2.83 13.54
C PRO A 71 -3.28 -1.58 13.97
N PRO A 72 -3.05 -0.63 13.04
CA PRO A 72 -2.44 0.62 13.42
C PRO A 72 -3.40 1.45 14.28
N ILE A 73 -2.84 2.26 15.17
CA ILE A 73 -3.60 3.26 15.96
C ILE A 73 -4.26 4.32 15.04
N GLN A 74 -3.98 4.30 13.74
CA GLN A 74 -4.33 5.30 12.74
C GLN A 74 -4.90 4.61 11.50
N VAL A 75 -5.49 5.36 10.57
CA VAL A 75 -6.10 4.80 9.35
C VAL A 75 -5.11 3.99 8.50
N THR A 76 -3.81 4.33 8.54
CA THR A 76 -2.72 3.61 7.85
C THR A 76 -1.43 3.65 8.67
N ALA A 77 -0.60 2.61 8.54
CA ALA A 77 0.78 2.60 9.04
C ALA A 77 1.74 1.96 8.04
N GLY A 78 3.04 2.23 8.22
CA GLY A 78 4.10 1.56 7.49
C GLY A 78 4.46 0.20 8.09
N PHE A 79 4.99 -0.70 7.28
CA PHE A 79 5.64 -1.93 7.75
C PHE A 79 7.03 -2.08 7.15
N VAL A 80 7.84 -2.88 7.85
CA VAL A 80 9.04 -3.53 7.30
C VAL A 80 8.89 -5.04 7.50
N LEU A 81 9.19 -5.81 6.46
CA LEU A 81 9.13 -7.27 6.45
C LEU A 81 10.47 -7.82 5.94
N LYS A 82 11.06 -8.73 6.72
CA LYS A 82 12.23 -9.50 6.30
C LYS A 82 11.83 -10.92 5.99
N THR A 83 12.22 -11.38 4.81
CA THR A 83 12.09 -12.78 4.40
C THR A 83 13.46 -13.36 4.05
N ASP A 84 13.55 -14.69 4.04
CA ASP A 84 14.71 -15.38 3.48
C ASP A 84 14.68 -15.37 1.93
N ALA A 85 15.68 -15.97 1.29
CA ALA A 85 15.76 -16.07 -0.17
C ALA A 85 14.64 -16.90 -0.83
N ASN A 86 13.77 -17.52 -0.03
CA ASN A 86 12.61 -18.33 -0.43
C ASN A 86 11.27 -17.64 -0.11
N GLY A 87 11.30 -16.38 0.36
CA GLY A 87 10.12 -15.64 0.74
C GLY A 87 9.46 -16.20 2.00
N VAL A 88 10.19 -16.92 2.86
CA VAL A 88 9.68 -17.32 4.16
C VAL A 88 9.86 -16.15 5.13
N PRO A 89 8.77 -15.57 5.66
CA PRO A 89 8.85 -14.47 6.62
C PRO A 89 9.65 -14.88 7.86
N GLN A 90 10.59 -14.03 8.29
CA GLN A 90 11.45 -14.27 9.45
C GLN A 90 11.06 -13.35 10.61
N TRP A 91 10.87 -12.06 10.33
CA TRP A 91 10.37 -11.05 11.25
C TRP A 91 9.75 -9.88 10.47
N GLY A 92 8.86 -9.14 11.12
CA GLY A 92 8.23 -7.94 10.56
C GLY A 92 7.91 -6.96 11.68
N LYS A 93 7.85 -5.67 11.36
CA LYS A 93 7.59 -4.60 12.32
C LYS A 93 6.75 -3.49 11.71
N ASN A 94 5.98 -2.81 12.54
CA ASN A 94 5.33 -1.55 12.19
C ASN A 94 6.40 -0.43 12.17
N THR A 95 6.47 0.29 11.05
CA THR A 95 7.37 1.43 10.84
C THR A 95 6.65 2.76 10.86
N GLY A 96 5.36 2.85 11.16
CA GLY A 96 4.60 4.08 11.42
C GLY A 96 4.25 4.92 10.18
N GLY A 97 4.97 4.76 9.06
CA GLY A 97 4.72 5.50 7.81
C GLY A 97 5.59 5.03 6.64
N ASN A 98 5.58 5.79 5.54
CA ASN A 98 6.37 5.48 4.34
C ASN A 98 7.86 5.44 4.65
N THR A 99 8.54 4.40 4.17
CA THR A 99 9.93 4.13 4.52
C THR A 99 10.81 3.95 3.29
N TYR A 100 11.93 4.68 3.24
CA TYR A 100 13.02 4.48 2.28
C TYR A 100 14.09 3.57 2.88
N LEU A 101 14.63 2.63 2.10
CA LEU A 101 15.65 1.69 2.56
C LEU A 101 17.06 2.05 2.05
N ALA A 102 18.06 1.75 2.87
CA ALA A 102 19.46 1.66 2.43
C ALA A 102 20.15 0.48 3.12
N MET A 103 20.75 -0.41 2.33
CA MET A 103 21.35 -1.66 2.83
C MET A 103 22.85 -1.49 3.11
N GLY A 104 23.25 -1.70 4.36
CA GLY A 104 24.65 -1.81 4.79
C GLY A 104 25.15 -3.26 4.81
N PRO A 105 26.41 -3.49 5.20
CA PRO A 105 27.00 -4.83 5.28
C PRO A 105 26.34 -5.68 6.37
N ASP A 106 26.17 -5.11 7.58
CA ASP A 106 25.70 -5.84 8.77
C ASP A 106 24.35 -5.34 9.30
N ALA A 107 23.88 -4.21 8.77
CA ALA A 107 22.62 -3.58 9.15
C ALA A 107 21.97 -2.95 7.92
N PHE A 108 20.69 -2.61 8.04
CA PHE A 108 20.00 -1.76 7.08
C PHE A 108 19.46 -0.52 7.79
N PHE A 109 19.24 0.54 7.00
CA PHE A 109 18.81 1.85 7.46
C PHE A 109 17.46 2.18 6.84
N MET A 110 16.61 2.80 7.65
CA MET A 110 15.26 3.19 7.27
C MET A 110 15.06 4.67 7.60
N ALA A 111 14.55 5.42 6.64
CA ALA A 111 14.07 6.77 6.87
C ALA A 111 12.54 6.78 6.73
N THR A 112 11.83 7.10 7.81
CA THR A 112 10.36 7.03 7.88
C THR A 112 9.73 8.35 8.27
N ILE A 113 8.67 8.75 7.56
CA ILE A 113 7.88 9.95 7.85
C ILE A 113 6.96 9.69 9.04
N LEU A 114 7.07 10.55 10.06
CA LEU A 114 6.30 10.54 11.30
C LEU A 114 5.34 11.74 11.28
N ALA A 115 4.05 11.52 11.05
CA ALA A 115 3.03 12.57 11.20
C ALA A 115 2.26 12.37 12.50
N GLY A 116 2.21 13.38 13.37
CA GLY A 116 1.57 13.29 14.68
C GLY A 116 2.27 12.30 15.62
N THR A 117 1.50 11.64 16.49
CA THR A 117 2.02 10.58 17.38
C THR A 117 1.93 9.23 16.68
N ARG A 118 3.03 8.47 16.67
CA ARG A 118 3.10 7.12 16.12
C ARG A 118 3.92 6.21 17.01
N THR A 119 3.55 4.94 17.04
CA THR A 119 4.32 3.88 17.71
C THR A 119 5.05 3.05 16.66
N PHE A 120 6.34 2.86 16.88
CA PHE A 120 7.27 2.10 16.04
C PHE A 120 7.91 1.04 16.94
N ASP A 121 7.62 -0.23 16.68
CA ASP A 121 8.06 -1.32 17.56
C ASP A 121 7.55 -1.07 19.00
N ASP A 122 8.45 -0.84 19.95
CA ASP A 122 8.20 -0.54 21.37
C ASP A 122 8.31 0.96 21.73
N ILE A 123 8.40 1.86 20.75
CA ILE A 123 8.64 3.30 20.97
C ILE A 123 7.51 4.14 20.41
N THR A 124 7.01 5.09 21.22
CA THR A 124 6.07 6.11 20.78
C THR A 124 6.78 7.45 20.61
N LEU A 125 6.68 8.05 19.42
CA LEU A 125 7.23 9.35 19.07
C LEU A 125 6.12 10.29 18.62
N THR A 126 6.31 11.59 18.84
CA THR A 126 5.40 12.64 18.39
C THR A 126 6.17 13.64 17.54
N SER A 127 5.66 13.97 16.35
CA SER A 127 6.25 15.02 15.50
C SER A 127 6.19 16.39 16.17
N ASN A 128 7.21 17.22 15.97
CA ASN A 128 7.25 18.60 16.43
C ASN A 128 6.71 19.57 15.37
N GLY A 129 5.53 19.29 14.84
CA GLY A 129 5.02 19.94 13.65
C GLY A 129 4.07 19.00 12.91
N PRO A 130 3.70 19.33 11.65
CA PRO A 130 2.83 18.46 10.86
C PRO A 130 3.47 17.11 10.53
N SER A 131 4.79 17.04 10.31
CA SER A 131 5.51 15.76 10.19
C SER A 131 7.00 15.89 10.44
N ASP A 132 7.57 14.90 11.11
CA ASP A 132 9.00 14.75 11.37
C ASP A 132 9.57 13.56 10.59
N ALA A 133 10.88 13.44 10.60
CA ALA A 133 11.64 12.37 10.00
C ALA A 133 12.28 11.45 11.05
N VAL A 134 12.20 10.13 10.87
CA VAL A 134 12.87 9.16 11.76
C VAL A 134 13.88 8.35 10.95
N LEU A 135 15.16 8.50 11.25
CA LEU A 135 16.21 7.62 10.76
C LEU A 135 16.43 6.49 11.78
N SER A 136 16.43 5.25 11.32
CA SER A 136 16.60 4.08 12.18
C SER A 136 17.53 3.05 11.55
N SER A 137 18.17 2.27 12.41
CA SER A 137 19.03 1.16 12.02
C SER A 137 18.58 -0.13 12.69
N TYR A 138 18.59 -1.20 11.92
CA TYR A 138 18.27 -2.54 12.37
C TYR A 138 19.32 -3.52 11.84
N ASP A 139 19.68 -4.51 12.65
CA ASP A 139 20.38 -5.67 12.15
C ASP A 139 19.44 -6.56 11.29
N TYR A 140 19.99 -7.50 10.54
CA TYR A 140 19.20 -8.41 9.70
C TYR A 140 18.36 -9.44 10.47
N ASN A 141 18.49 -9.48 11.80
CA ASN A 141 17.67 -10.30 12.70
C ASN A 141 16.48 -9.52 13.27
N GLY A 142 16.35 -8.24 12.94
CA GLY A 142 15.24 -7.39 13.34
C GLY A 142 15.47 -6.71 14.69
N ASN A 143 16.69 -6.71 15.23
CA ASN A 143 16.99 -5.92 16.43
C ASN A 143 17.26 -4.48 16.01
N ARG A 144 16.55 -3.53 16.60
CA ARG A 144 16.82 -2.10 16.41
C ARG A 144 18.13 -1.75 17.09
N ASN A 145 19.11 -1.32 16.31
CA ASN A 145 20.39 -0.83 16.83
C ASN A 145 20.20 0.56 17.46
N TRP A 146 19.51 1.45 16.76
CA TRP A 146 19.22 2.82 17.19
C TRP A 146 18.12 3.45 16.32
N TYR A 147 17.56 4.55 16.80
CA TYR A 147 16.75 5.47 16.02
C TYR A 147 17.10 6.92 16.41
N LYS A 148 16.83 7.85 15.50
CA LYS A 148 17.00 9.29 15.65
C LYS A 148 15.86 10.00 14.96
N GLN A 149 15.14 10.84 15.70
CA GLN A 149 14.13 11.72 15.16
C GLN A 149 14.79 13.04 14.77
N TYR A 150 14.47 13.51 13.57
CA TYR A 150 14.90 14.77 12.99
C TYR A 150 13.67 15.48 12.49
N GLY A 151 13.41 16.67 12.98
CA GLY A 151 12.26 17.43 12.51
C GLY A 151 12.17 18.79 13.16
N GLY A 152 11.14 19.53 12.80
CA GLY A 152 10.87 20.82 13.39
C GLY A 152 9.49 21.31 13.00
N THR A 153 9.28 22.62 13.04
CA THR A 153 7.93 23.21 12.99
C THR A 153 7.22 23.09 11.64
N GLY A 154 7.81 22.42 10.65
CA GLY A 154 7.29 22.23 9.30
C GLY A 154 7.10 20.76 8.94
N ASN A 155 6.91 20.50 7.64
CA ASN A 155 6.90 19.13 7.10
C ASN A 155 8.30 18.74 6.67
N GLU A 156 8.69 17.50 6.94
CA GLU A 156 9.91 16.92 6.41
C GLU A 156 9.58 15.87 5.32
N ASN A 157 9.95 16.18 4.08
CA ASN A 157 9.74 15.28 2.95
C ASN A 157 11.04 14.57 2.59
N MET A 158 11.06 13.27 2.88
CA MET A 158 12.14 12.39 2.48
C MET A 158 11.95 11.96 1.04
N ARG A 159 13.04 11.98 0.27
CA ARG A 159 13.01 11.58 -1.14
C ARG A 159 14.12 10.58 -1.49
N SER A 160 15.26 10.64 -0.81
CA SER A 160 16.37 9.73 -1.10
C SER A 160 17.20 9.39 0.13
N LEU A 161 17.42 8.09 0.36
CA LEU A 161 18.33 7.54 1.37
C LEU A 161 19.34 6.62 0.68
N SER A 162 20.63 6.77 0.97
CA SER A 162 21.67 5.91 0.41
C SER A 162 22.75 5.57 1.42
N TYR A 163 23.37 4.40 1.25
CA TYR A 163 24.51 3.95 2.05
C TYR A 163 25.74 3.83 1.15
N ASN A 164 26.83 4.50 1.55
CA ASN A 164 28.10 4.46 0.85
C ASN A 164 29.03 3.43 1.51
N THR A 165 29.28 2.33 0.80
CA THR A 165 30.11 1.22 1.30
C THR A 165 31.58 1.59 1.46
N ALA A 166 32.11 2.49 0.63
CA ALA A 166 33.52 2.89 0.66
C ALA A 166 33.86 3.75 1.88
N THR A 167 32.93 4.62 2.29
CA THR A 167 33.09 5.54 3.42
C THR A 167 32.33 5.12 4.67
N ASN A 168 31.60 3.99 4.62
CA ASN A 168 30.75 3.49 5.69
C ASN A 168 29.82 4.58 6.27
N SER A 169 29.13 5.31 5.39
CA SER A 169 28.34 6.49 5.76
C SER A 169 26.96 6.46 5.12
N ILE A 170 25.99 7.04 5.81
CA ILE A 170 24.61 7.18 5.34
C ILE A 170 24.43 8.60 4.80
N TYR A 171 23.80 8.73 3.65
CA TYR A 171 23.49 10.01 3.02
C TYR A 171 21.99 10.14 2.80
N TRP A 172 21.48 11.35 3.02
CA TRP A 172 20.05 11.65 2.96
C TRP A 172 19.84 13.00 2.29
N ALA A 173 18.89 13.03 1.36
CA ALA A 173 18.41 14.27 0.74
C ALA A 173 16.87 14.30 0.68
N GLY A 174 16.33 15.51 0.69
CA GLY A 174 14.91 15.78 0.59
C GLY A 174 14.62 17.28 0.67
N CYS A 175 13.43 17.64 1.11
CA CYS A 175 13.09 19.02 1.43
C CYS A 175 12.40 19.12 2.80
N PHE A 176 12.42 20.32 3.37
CA PHE A 176 11.79 20.63 4.66
C PHE A 176 11.14 22.02 4.63
N TYR A 177 10.13 22.22 5.47
CA TYR A 177 9.45 23.51 5.63
C TYR A 177 9.85 24.13 6.97
N ASN A 178 9.83 25.46 7.08
CA ASN A 178 10.15 26.20 8.30
C ASN A 178 11.53 25.89 8.89
N THR A 179 11.62 24.95 9.85
CA THR A 179 12.87 24.59 10.53
C THR A 179 12.98 23.09 10.67
N MET A 180 14.20 22.56 10.59
CA MET A 180 14.51 21.15 10.80
C MET A 180 15.69 21.01 11.76
N LEU A 181 15.48 20.32 12.88
CA LEU A 181 16.52 20.08 13.88
C LEU A 181 17.33 18.82 13.53
N MET A 182 18.63 19.01 13.30
CA MET A 182 19.62 18.00 12.94
C MET A 182 20.64 17.84 14.07
N GLY A 183 20.21 17.22 15.18
CA GLY A 183 21.02 17.16 16.41
C GLY A 183 21.06 18.52 17.10
N SER A 184 22.23 19.14 17.24
CA SER A 184 22.37 20.50 17.78
C SER A 184 22.23 21.60 16.71
N ASN A 185 22.18 21.23 15.44
CA ASN A 185 22.12 22.16 14.32
C ASN A 185 20.68 22.37 13.90
N THR A 186 20.23 23.62 13.78
CA THR A 186 18.90 23.94 13.24
C THR A 186 19.05 24.44 11.82
N LEU A 187 18.47 23.72 10.87
CA LEU A 187 18.30 24.20 9.50
C LEU A 187 17.05 25.09 9.44
N VAL A 188 17.11 26.15 8.65
CA VAL A 188 16.01 27.11 8.47
C VAL A 188 15.74 27.23 6.97
N SER A 189 14.48 27.08 6.59
CA SER A 189 14.00 27.32 5.24
C SER A 189 13.88 28.83 5.00
N ASN A 190 14.29 29.28 3.82
CA ASN A 190 14.22 30.67 3.38
C ASN A 190 12.95 30.95 2.55
N GLY A 191 12.08 29.95 2.41
CA GLY A 191 10.89 30.01 1.57
C GLY A 191 9.81 29.05 2.02
N GLN A 192 9.14 28.43 1.06
CA GLN A 192 8.10 27.43 1.37
C GLN A 192 8.75 26.12 1.79
N ALA A 193 9.50 25.50 0.88
CA ALA A 193 10.24 24.27 1.15
C ALA A 193 11.65 24.41 0.61
N ASP A 194 12.65 24.11 1.43
CA ASP A 194 14.05 24.19 1.04
C ASP A 194 14.67 22.79 1.02
N ILE A 195 15.72 22.63 0.21
CA ILE A 195 16.49 21.39 0.13
C ILE A 195 17.24 21.19 1.45
N PHE A 196 17.26 19.96 1.96
CA PHE A 196 18.27 19.54 2.93
C PHE A 196 19.12 18.41 2.38
N ILE A 197 20.39 18.41 2.78
CA ILE A 197 21.31 17.30 2.60
C ILE A 197 21.99 16.97 3.91
N SER A 198 22.27 15.70 4.13
CA SER A 198 22.88 15.25 5.38
C SER A 198 23.73 14.00 5.21
N LYS A 199 24.78 13.91 6.02
CA LYS A 199 25.61 12.72 6.19
C LYS A 199 25.58 12.27 7.64
N PHE A 200 25.48 10.95 7.83
CA PHE A 200 25.52 10.30 9.13
C PHE A 200 26.56 9.18 9.14
N ASP A 201 27.08 8.90 10.33
CA ASP A 201 27.78 7.64 10.57
C ASP A 201 26.77 6.46 10.69
N THR A 202 27.28 5.24 10.79
CA THR A 202 26.45 4.04 10.96
C THR A 202 25.76 3.93 12.32
N GLN A 203 26.06 4.82 13.26
CA GLN A 203 25.45 4.95 14.57
C GLN A 203 24.32 6.00 14.58
N GLY A 204 24.05 6.63 13.42
CA GLY A 204 23.03 7.63 13.26
C GLY A 204 23.43 9.00 13.79
N ASN A 205 24.70 9.24 14.11
CA ASN A 205 25.14 10.57 14.49
C ASN A 205 25.26 11.43 13.23
N ASN A 206 24.70 12.64 13.28
CA ASN A 206 24.84 13.60 12.19
C ASN A 206 26.30 14.07 12.14
N ILE A 207 26.97 13.83 11.01
CA ILE A 207 28.33 14.31 10.75
C ILE A 207 28.26 15.75 10.23
N TRP A 208 27.37 15.98 9.28
CA TRP A 208 27.03 17.31 8.79
C TRP A 208 25.61 17.32 8.22
N ALA A 209 24.96 18.48 8.28
CA ALA A 209 23.69 18.75 7.64
C ALA A 209 23.72 20.17 7.08
N LYS A 210 23.18 20.36 5.88
CA LYS A 210 23.14 21.67 5.19
C LYS A 210 21.81 21.84 4.48
N SER A 211 21.36 23.09 4.38
CA SER A 211 20.20 23.47 3.59
C SER A 211 20.58 24.40 2.43
N TYR A 212 19.82 24.30 1.34
CA TYR A 212 19.94 25.13 0.15
C TYR A 212 18.54 25.48 -0.34
N GLY A 213 18.32 26.73 -0.72
CA GLY A 213 16.96 27.18 -1.01
C GLY A 213 16.87 28.65 -1.34
N GLY A 214 15.65 29.10 -1.61
CA GLY A 214 15.29 30.51 -1.69
C GLY A 214 13.84 30.73 -1.29
N THR A 215 13.14 31.66 -1.93
CA THR A 215 11.78 32.04 -1.50
C THR A 215 10.70 31.03 -1.89
N GLY A 216 11.06 30.04 -2.69
CA GLY A 216 10.17 29.14 -3.41
C GLY A 216 10.03 27.75 -2.81
N LEU A 217 9.77 26.79 -3.69
CA LEU A 217 9.76 25.36 -3.47
C LEU A 217 11.00 24.76 -4.11
N ASP A 218 11.88 24.20 -3.29
CA ASP A 218 13.16 23.62 -3.70
C ASP A 218 13.23 22.16 -3.21
N PHE A 219 13.35 21.21 -4.13
CA PHE A 219 13.24 19.78 -3.85
C PHE A 219 14.49 19.03 -4.31
N ALA A 220 15.01 18.13 -3.48
CA ALA A 220 15.95 17.10 -3.89
C ALA A 220 15.21 15.77 -4.01
N ASN A 221 15.00 15.31 -5.25
CA ASN A 221 14.22 14.09 -5.55
C ASN A 221 15.09 12.85 -5.68
N ALA A 222 16.32 13.00 -6.16
CA ALA A 222 17.25 11.89 -6.36
C ALA A 222 18.63 12.23 -5.78
N SER A 223 19.35 11.19 -5.35
CA SER A 223 20.73 11.36 -4.88
C SER A 223 21.59 10.13 -5.14
N THR A 224 22.90 10.33 -5.21
CA THR A 224 23.91 9.26 -5.30
C THR A 224 25.24 9.70 -4.71
N THR A 225 26.18 8.77 -4.49
CA THR A 225 27.50 9.05 -3.94
C THR A 225 28.60 8.35 -4.73
N ASP A 226 29.79 8.96 -4.77
CA ASP A 226 31.00 8.30 -5.29
C ASP A 226 31.80 7.60 -4.19
N ALA A 227 32.80 6.80 -4.58
CA ALA A 227 33.64 6.06 -3.64
C ALA A 227 34.46 6.98 -2.71
N GLN A 228 34.67 8.24 -3.08
CA GLN A 228 35.33 9.26 -2.25
C GLN A 228 34.37 9.92 -1.25
N GLY A 229 33.07 9.61 -1.34
CA GLY A 229 32.03 10.17 -0.48
C GLY A 229 31.53 11.54 -0.91
N ASN A 230 31.84 12.00 -2.13
CA ASN A 230 31.16 13.16 -2.69
C ASN A 230 29.69 12.80 -2.94
N PHE A 231 28.82 13.77 -2.68
CA PHE A 231 27.38 13.60 -2.73
C PHE A 231 26.80 14.38 -3.90
N TYR A 232 25.91 13.73 -4.65
CA TYR A 232 25.26 14.30 -5.83
C TYR A 232 23.76 14.26 -5.57
N ILE A 233 23.08 15.37 -5.83
CA ILE A 233 21.62 15.48 -5.70
C ILE A 233 21.05 16.13 -6.95
N GLY A 234 19.75 15.97 -7.12
CA GLY A 234 19.01 16.61 -8.20
C GLY A 234 17.52 16.57 -7.94
N GLY A 235 16.83 17.51 -8.55
CA GLY A 235 15.39 17.70 -8.43
C GLY A 235 14.98 18.95 -9.17
N TYR A 236 14.09 19.74 -8.57
CA TYR A 236 13.61 20.99 -9.15
C TYR A 236 13.61 22.11 -8.12
N PHE A 237 13.57 23.34 -8.62
CA PHE A 237 13.34 24.54 -7.83
C PHE A 237 12.34 25.45 -8.53
N ASN A 238 11.59 26.27 -7.80
CA ASN A 238 10.81 27.36 -8.38
C ASN A 238 11.29 28.73 -7.89
N SER A 239 10.91 29.77 -8.62
CA SER A 239 11.30 31.15 -8.30
C SER A 239 12.83 31.35 -8.32
N THR A 240 13.50 31.38 -7.17
CA THR A 240 14.95 31.56 -7.07
C THR A 240 15.49 30.66 -5.97
N VAL A 241 16.60 29.98 -6.24
CA VAL A 241 17.30 29.07 -5.32
C VAL A 241 18.76 29.48 -5.20
N ASN A 242 19.35 29.29 -4.01
CA ASN A 242 20.75 29.61 -3.75
C ASN A 242 21.56 28.37 -3.34
N PHE A 243 22.65 28.11 -4.06
CA PHE A 243 23.67 27.10 -3.72
C PHE A 243 25.01 27.79 -3.45
N GLY A 244 25.34 27.98 -2.18
CA GLY A 244 26.56 28.70 -1.80
C GLY A 244 26.52 30.14 -2.33
N ASN A 245 27.44 30.48 -3.23
CA ASN A 245 27.52 31.79 -3.88
C ASN A 245 26.84 31.84 -5.26
N VAL A 246 26.17 30.76 -5.68
CA VAL A 246 25.45 30.68 -6.95
C VAL A 246 23.97 30.87 -6.70
N SER A 247 23.37 31.88 -7.34
CA SER A 247 21.93 32.12 -7.32
C SER A 247 21.36 31.81 -8.69
N MET A 248 20.24 31.08 -8.73
CA MET A 248 19.60 30.61 -9.95
C MET A 248 18.13 30.99 -9.89
N SER A 249 17.59 31.52 -10.99
CA SER A 249 16.17 31.85 -11.11
C SER A 249 15.52 30.97 -12.17
N SER A 250 14.35 30.42 -11.85
CA SER A 250 13.57 29.61 -12.78
C SER A 250 13.00 30.51 -13.88
N VAL A 251 13.00 30.01 -15.11
CA VAL A 251 12.45 30.72 -16.27
C VAL A 251 10.92 30.55 -16.36
N GLY A 252 10.36 29.58 -15.62
CA GLY A 252 8.96 29.18 -15.68
C GLY A 252 8.37 28.78 -14.33
N GLN A 253 7.68 27.64 -14.31
CA GLN A 253 7.00 27.14 -13.10
C GLN A 253 7.99 26.48 -12.14
N ALA A 254 8.91 25.69 -12.66
CA ALA A 254 10.02 25.08 -11.92
C ALA A 254 11.10 24.64 -12.90
N ASP A 255 12.37 24.77 -12.53
CA ASP A 255 13.49 24.34 -13.37
C ASP A 255 14.24 23.18 -12.72
N ALA A 256 14.76 22.27 -13.54
CA ALA A 256 15.53 21.13 -13.08
C ALA A 256 16.94 21.56 -12.66
N TYR A 257 17.49 20.90 -11.64
CA TYR A 257 18.89 21.09 -11.26
C TYR A 257 19.57 19.78 -10.85
N ALA A 258 20.90 19.83 -10.91
CA ALA A 258 21.81 18.86 -10.33
C ALA A 258 22.95 19.57 -9.62
N ALA A 259 23.33 19.08 -8.44
CA ALA A 259 24.39 19.67 -7.64
C ALA A 259 25.34 18.61 -7.09
N LYS A 260 26.60 19.01 -6.89
CA LYS A 260 27.63 18.19 -6.23
C LYS A 260 28.14 18.87 -4.97
N PHE A 261 28.39 18.03 -3.97
CA PHE A 261 29.00 18.37 -2.70
C PHE A 261 30.18 17.43 -2.46
N ASN A 262 31.24 17.94 -1.81
CA ASN A 262 32.34 17.08 -1.41
C ASN A 262 31.96 16.19 -0.20
N SER A 263 32.89 15.37 0.29
CA SER A 263 32.69 14.50 1.45
C SER A 263 32.33 15.21 2.77
N ASN A 264 32.61 16.52 2.86
CA ASN A 264 32.28 17.39 3.99
C ASN A 264 30.95 18.15 3.78
N GLY A 265 30.25 17.84 2.69
CA GLY A 265 29.02 18.52 2.28
C GLY A 265 29.28 19.90 1.68
N ASP A 266 30.51 20.32 1.39
CA ASP A 266 30.77 21.64 0.80
C ASP A 266 30.34 21.64 -0.66
N PHE A 267 29.53 22.63 -1.01
CA PHE A 267 29.08 22.88 -2.36
C PHE A 267 30.27 22.98 -3.33
N GLN A 268 30.20 22.24 -4.44
CA GLN A 268 31.24 22.23 -5.48
C GLN A 268 30.75 22.92 -6.76
N TRP A 269 29.61 22.49 -7.27
CA TRP A 269 28.97 23.08 -8.44
C TRP A 269 27.49 22.73 -8.46
N VAL A 270 26.71 23.57 -9.16
CA VAL A 270 25.32 23.29 -9.54
C VAL A 270 25.18 23.51 -11.05
N LYS A 271 24.35 22.70 -11.68
CA LYS A 271 23.91 22.83 -13.06
C LYS A 271 22.39 22.82 -13.03
N TYR A 272 21.80 23.64 -13.86
CA TYR A 272 20.36 23.78 -13.94
C TYR A 272 19.97 24.11 -15.37
N GLY A 273 18.71 23.87 -15.66
CA GLY A 273 18.10 24.22 -16.93
C GLY A 273 16.61 23.98 -16.86
N GLY A 274 15.87 24.87 -17.49
CA GLY A 274 14.43 24.79 -17.59
C GLY A 274 13.86 25.76 -18.60
N GLY A 275 12.56 25.61 -18.83
CA GLY A 275 11.75 26.36 -19.77
C GLY A 275 10.61 27.12 -19.08
N PRO A 276 9.58 27.54 -19.83
CA PRO A 276 8.43 28.26 -19.27
C PRO A 276 7.49 27.39 -18.43
N GLU A 277 7.64 26.07 -18.44
CA GLU A 277 6.80 25.10 -17.72
C GLU A 277 7.54 24.50 -16.51
N GLY A 278 7.09 23.35 -16.02
CA GLY A 278 7.74 22.64 -14.91
C GLY A 278 8.71 21.58 -15.40
N ASP A 279 9.95 21.65 -14.93
CA ASP A 279 11.03 20.75 -15.28
C ASP A 279 11.59 20.06 -14.02
N ASN A 280 11.99 18.80 -14.12
CA ASN A 280 12.38 18.00 -12.96
C ASN A 280 13.47 16.98 -13.31
N VAL A 281 14.31 16.63 -12.33
CA VAL A 281 15.17 15.43 -12.35
C VAL A 281 14.49 14.29 -11.62
N PHE A 282 14.24 13.19 -12.33
CA PHE A 282 13.57 12.01 -11.77
C PHE A 282 14.54 10.96 -11.22
N ASP A 283 15.70 10.80 -11.85
CA ASP A 283 16.68 9.79 -11.44
C ASP A 283 18.11 10.18 -11.83
N MET A 284 19.09 9.62 -11.11
CA MET A 284 20.51 9.82 -11.39
C MET A 284 21.39 8.64 -11.05
N ARG A 285 22.47 8.47 -11.83
CA ARG A 285 23.46 7.41 -11.65
C ARG A 285 24.87 7.92 -11.86
N LEU A 286 25.79 7.37 -11.08
CA LEU A 286 27.21 7.61 -11.22
C LEU A 286 27.83 6.46 -12.02
N GLY A 287 28.53 6.80 -13.10
CA GLY A 287 29.33 5.88 -13.89
C GLY A 287 30.69 5.58 -13.27
N THR A 288 31.38 4.58 -13.82
CA THR A 288 32.66 4.07 -13.32
C THR A 288 33.80 5.11 -13.37
N ASN A 289 33.72 6.10 -14.24
CA ASN A 289 34.70 7.20 -14.38
C ASN A 289 34.36 8.44 -13.51
N SER A 290 33.45 8.30 -12.54
CA SER A 290 32.86 9.44 -11.80
C SER A 290 32.11 10.44 -12.69
N ASP A 291 31.83 10.07 -13.94
CA ASP A 291 30.87 10.76 -14.77
C ASP A 291 29.47 10.49 -14.22
N PHE A 292 28.61 11.49 -14.26
CA PHE A 292 27.29 11.40 -13.66
C PHE A 292 26.23 11.68 -14.72
N TYR A 293 25.21 10.84 -14.67
CA TYR A 293 24.15 10.76 -15.65
C TYR A 293 22.84 11.07 -14.96
N PHE A 294 22.00 11.87 -15.62
CA PHE A 294 20.67 12.19 -15.13
C PHE A 294 19.66 11.97 -16.22
N ILE A 295 18.45 11.75 -15.75
CA ILE A 295 17.26 11.84 -16.57
C ILE A 295 16.28 12.76 -15.88
N GLY A 296 15.57 13.51 -16.70
CA GLY A 296 14.55 14.41 -16.24
C GLY A 296 13.53 14.64 -17.32
N ALA A 297 12.61 15.53 -17.02
CA ALA A 297 11.73 16.10 -18.01
C ALA A 297 11.95 17.61 -18.06
N PHE A 298 12.01 18.16 -19.28
CA PHE A 298 11.78 19.59 -19.47
C PHE A 298 10.90 19.86 -20.70
N ARG A 299 10.06 20.90 -20.64
CA ARG A 299 9.12 21.22 -21.73
C ARG A 299 9.58 22.41 -22.56
N ASN A 300 9.38 22.31 -23.87
CA ASN A 300 9.74 23.31 -24.89
C ASN A 300 11.25 23.51 -25.05
N SER A 301 11.90 24.23 -24.14
CA SER A 301 13.34 24.45 -24.22
C SER A 301 13.95 24.64 -22.85
N ALA A 302 15.12 24.04 -22.62
CA ALA A 302 15.93 24.24 -21.44
C ALA A 302 17.31 24.77 -21.81
N THR A 303 17.84 25.68 -21.00
CA THR A 303 19.21 26.19 -21.18
C THR A 303 20.13 25.58 -20.14
N PHE A 304 21.15 24.85 -20.60
CA PHE A 304 22.19 24.26 -19.75
C PHE A 304 23.52 24.94 -20.03
N GLY A 305 23.93 25.84 -19.12
CA GLY A 305 25.10 26.69 -19.36
C GLY A 305 24.90 27.61 -20.56
N ASN A 306 25.76 27.50 -21.58
CA ASN A 306 25.66 28.30 -22.81
C ASN A 306 24.89 27.59 -23.94
N GLN A 307 24.36 26.39 -23.68
CA GLN A 307 23.64 25.61 -24.67
C GLN A 307 22.14 25.67 -24.40
N GLN A 308 21.38 26.16 -25.36
CA GLN A 308 19.94 26.03 -25.37
C GLN A 308 19.56 24.73 -26.08
N ILE A 309 18.74 23.93 -25.43
CA ILE A 309 18.21 22.69 -25.94
C ILE A 309 16.70 22.89 -26.13
N THR A 310 16.18 22.53 -27.30
CA THR A 310 14.74 22.51 -27.55
C THR A 310 14.29 21.06 -27.49
N SER A 311 13.41 20.75 -26.53
CA SER A 311 12.78 19.43 -26.48
C SER A 311 11.72 19.34 -27.57
N ASN A 312 11.59 18.17 -28.18
CA ASN A 312 10.47 17.90 -29.08
C ASN A 312 9.19 17.55 -28.29
N GLY A 313 9.31 17.38 -26.97
CA GLY A 313 8.28 16.96 -26.01
C GLY A 313 8.68 17.29 -24.57
N SER A 314 8.65 16.29 -23.68
CA SER A 314 9.09 16.44 -22.30
C SER A 314 10.14 15.43 -21.80
N SER A 315 10.71 14.56 -22.63
CA SER A 315 11.71 13.56 -22.18
C SER A 315 13.14 13.94 -22.56
N ASP A 316 13.99 14.22 -21.56
CA ASP A 316 15.35 14.68 -21.85
C ASP A 316 16.36 14.10 -20.87
N TYR A 317 17.57 13.84 -21.37
CA TYR A 317 18.61 13.22 -20.57
C TYR A 317 19.99 13.66 -20.98
N TYR A 318 20.89 13.67 -20.00
CA TYR A 318 22.16 14.35 -20.14
C TYR A 318 23.24 13.71 -19.27
N GLN A 319 24.48 13.75 -19.77
CA GLN A 319 25.66 13.29 -19.06
C GLN A 319 26.59 14.46 -18.83
N TYR A 320 27.12 14.53 -17.62
CA TYR A 320 28.19 15.44 -17.24
C TYR A 320 29.40 14.65 -16.72
N ASN A 321 30.59 15.20 -16.91
CA ASN A 321 31.77 14.67 -16.26
C ASN A 321 31.84 15.10 -14.78
N SER A 322 32.71 14.46 -14.00
CA SER A 322 32.91 14.73 -12.56
C SER A 322 33.15 16.20 -12.16
N THR A 323 33.54 17.06 -13.11
CA THR A 323 33.77 18.51 -12.93
C THR A 323 32.55 19.39 -13.24
N GLY A 324 31.46 18.80 -13.71
CA GLY A 324 30.26 19.54 -14.12
C GLY A 324 30.32 20.11 -15.53
N THR A 325 31.15 19.54 -16.41
CA THR A 325 31.09 19.84 -17.86
C THR A 325 30.11 18.89 -18.53
N LEU A 326 29.17 19.44 -19.30
CA LEU A 326 28.23 18.65 -20.10
C LEU A 326 29.02 17.91 -21.18
N LEU A 327 28.94 16.57 -21.17
CA LEU A 327 29.58 15.72 -22.17
C LEU A 327 28.69 15.57 -23.40
N TRP A 328 27.43 15.24 -23.17
CA TRP A 328 26.39 15.21 -24.20
C TRP A 328 25.00 15.29 -23.56
N PHE A 329 24.01 15.60 -24.39
CA PHE A 329 22.60 15.57 -24.05
C PHE A 329 21.82 14.87 -25.17
N LYS A 330 20.60 14.45 -24.85
CA LYS A 330 19.63 13.93 -25.80
C LYS A 330 18.25 14.40 -25.43
N THR A 331 17.50 14.69 -26.49
CA THR A 331 16.07 14.93 -26.43
C THR A 331 15.36 13.72 -27.01
N ALA A 332 14.29 13.32 -26.32
CA ALA A 332 13.42 12.23 -26.69
C ALA A 332 11.97 12.65 -26.47
N GLY A 333 11.06 12.04 -27.22
CA GLY A 333 9.63 12.28 -27.02
C GLY A 333 8.90 12.76 -28.26
N SER A 334 7.60 12.85 -28.13
CA SER A 334 6.66 13.32 -29.13
C SER A 334 6.24 14.75 -28.83
N THR A 335 5.28 15.28 -29.58
CA THR A 335 4.63 16.55 -29.23
C THR A 335 3.67 16.45 -28.03
N GLY A 336 3.58 15.29 -27.39
CA GLY A 336 2.74 15.00 -26.22
C GLY A 336 3.48 15.13 -24.89
N SER A 337 2.90 14.57 -23.82
CA SER A 337 3.60 14.45 -22.53
C SER A 337 4.37 13.14 -22.51
N ASP A 338 5.69 13.20 -22.45
CA ASP A 338 6.60 12.06 -22.43
C ASP A 338 7.53 12.15 -21.22
N GLU A 339 7.83 11.06 -20.53
CA GLU A 339 8.67 11.09 -19.33
C GLU A 339 9.83 10.09 -19.42
N ALA A 340 11.04 10.52 -19.01
CA ALA A 340 12.18 9.64 -18.80
C ALA A 340 12.29 9.33 -17.30
N ASP A 341 11.86 8.14 -16.90
CA ASP A 341 11.63 7.80 -15.48
C ASP A 341 12.79 7.12 -14.80
N LYS A 342 13.53 6.27 -15.53
CA LYS A 342 14.60 5.42 -14.98
C LYS A 342 15.83 5.34 -15.87
N ILE A 343 17.00 5.41 -15.23
CA ILE A 343 18.32 5.27 -15.87
C ILE A 343 19.14 4.20 -15.18
N PHE A 344 19.79 3.38 -16.00
CA PHE A 344 20.69 2.33 -15.56
C PHE A 344 22.00 2.41 -16.35
N LEU A 345 23.10 2.10 -15.66
CA LEU A 345 24.43 2.02 -16.24
C LEU A 345 24.91 0.59 -16.14
N SER A 346 25.45 0.05 -17.23
CA SER A 346 26.20 -1.21 -17.19
C SER A 346 27.67 -0.96 -16.91
N ASP A 347 28.36 -2.02 -16.47
CA ASP A 347 29.79 -1.98 -16.16
C ASP A 347 30.66 -1.58 -17.37
N ASP A 348 30.18 -1.85 -18.59
CA ASP A 348 30.82 -1.46 -19.85
C ASP A 348 30.60 0.03 -20.22
N GLY A 349 29.90 0.79 -19.39
CA GLY A 349 29.58 2.20 -19.61
C GLY A 349 28.38 2.46 -20.53
N SER A 350 27.65 1.43 -20.96
CA SER A 350 26.38 1.63 -21.68
C SER A 350 25.32 2.25 -20.76
N VAL A 351 24.52 3.14 -21.33
CA VAL A 351 23.42 3.83 -20.66
C VAL A 351 22.11 3.25 -21.16
N TYR A 352 21.24 2.84 -20.24
CA TYR A 352 19.88 2.41 -20.53
C TYR A 352 18.90 3.42 -19.96
N VAL A 353 17.99 3.91 -20.79
CA VAL A 353 16.94 4.85 -20.40
C VAL A 353 15.59 4.22 -20.68
N ALA A 354 14.69 4.25 -19.71
CA ALA A 354 13.33 3.80 -19.83
C ALA A 354 12.35 4.91 -19.42
N GLY A 355 11.20 4.94 -20.07
CA GLY A 355 10.20 5.97 -19.84
C GLY A 355 8.95 5.76 -20.70
N THR A 356 8.13 6.81 -20.79
CA THR A 356 6.86 6.80 -21.51
C THR A 356 6.81 7.86 -22.60
N ILE A 357 6.09 7.57 -23.68
CA ILE A 357 5.87 8.48 -24.81
C ILE A 357 4.40 8.46 -25.26
N ILE A 358 3.87 9.58 -25.75
CA ILE A 358 2.50 9.67 -26.26
C ILE A 358 2.50 10.05 -27.74
N GLY A 359 2.24 9.10 -28.63
CA GLY A 359 2.24 9.35 -30.08
C GLY A 359 3.63 9.23 -30.71
N SER A 360 3.77 9.70 -31.95
CA SER A 360 5.03 9.56 -32.71
C SER A 360 6.15 10.37 -32.06
N ALA A 361 7.20 9.69 -31.59
CA ALA A 361 8.32 10.30 -30.88
C ALA A 361 9.57 10.39 -31.75
N GLN A 362 10.43 11.37 -31.46
CA GLN A 362 11.73 11.54 -32.08
C GLN A 362 12.82 11.47 -31.01
N PHE A 363 13.91 10.77 -31.32
CA PHE A 363 15.06 10.55 -30.45
C PHE A 363 16.31 11.03 -31.19
N ASP A 364 16.77 12.25 -30.93
CA ASP A 364 17.91 12.88 -31.64
C ASP A 364 17.82 12.77 -33.17
N GLY A 365 16.68 13.18 -33.73
CA GLY A 365 16.43 13.07 -35.17
C GLY A 365 15.86 11.72 -35.64
N ILE A 366 15.98 10.66 -34.84
CA ILE A 366 15.48 9.32 -35.17
C ILE A 366 13.98 9.25 -34.90
N ASN A 367 13.18 9.13 -35.96
CA ASN A 367 11.73 8.95 -35.84
C ASN A 367 11.41 7.53 -35.35
N VAL A 368 10.59 7.42 -34.31
CA VAL A 368 10.11 6.15 -33.77
C VAL A 368 8.59 6.11 -33.86
N THR A 369 8.08 5.14 -34.61
CA THR A 369 6.64 4.92 -34.78
C THR A 369 6.10 4.11 -33.60
N VAL A 370 5.09 4.65 -32.93
CA VAL A 370 4.32 3.95 -31.89
C VAL A 370 3.30 2.97 -32.50
N ASN A 371 3.10 1.84 -31.83
CA ASN A 371 2.22 0.78 -32.30
C ASN A 371 0.79 1.06 -31.82
N GLY A 372 0.06 1.88 -32.57
CA GLY A 372 -1.25 2.38 -32.20
C GLY A 372 -2.31 1.29 -31.95
N GLY A 373 -2.95 1.35 -30.78
CA GLY A 373 -4.30 0.84 -30.56
C GLY A 373 -5.34 1.97 -30.69
N PRO A 374 -6.66 1.66 -30.66
CA PRO A 374 -7.75 2.61 -30.95
C PRO A 374 -7.96 3.73 -29.91
N PHE A 375 -7.11 3.80 -28.88
CA PHE A 375 -7.09 4.87 -27.89
C PHE A 375 -5.68 5.48 -27.92
N ALA A 376 -5.58 6.82 -27.93
CA ALA A 376 -4.36 7.62 -27.96
C ALA A 376 -3.49 7.48 -26.70
N GLY A 377 -3.11 6.24 -26.36
CA GLY A 377 -2.51 5.84 -25.10
C GLY A 377 -0.99 5.83 -25.16
N GLU A 378 -0.41 6.23 -24.04
CA GLU A 378 1.00 6.14 -23.67
C GLU A 378 1.65 4.77 -24.00
N ASP A 379 2.78 4.81 -24.71
CA ASP A 379 3.67 3.68 -25.01
C ASP A 379 4.92 3.80 -24.12
N ILE A 380 5.55 2.69 -23.74
CA ILE A 380 6.86 2.75 -23.09
C ILE A 380 7.98 2.77 -24.13
N PHE A 381 9.10 3.42 -23.81
CA PHE A 381 10.33 3.28 -24.58
C PHE A 381 11.45 2.70 -23.73
N LEU A 382 12.37 2.01 -24.40
CA LEU A 382 13.66 1.61 -23.88
C LEU A 382 14.73 1.98 -24.90
N ALA A 383 15.73 2.72 -24.46
CA ALA A 383 16.87 3.12 -25.28
C ALA A 383 18.16 2.63 -24.65
N LYS A 384 19.08 2.13 -25.49
CA LYS A 384 20.47 1.90 -25.12
C LYS A 384 21.36 2.90 -25.84
N LEU A 385 22.23 3.56 -25.09
CA LEU A 385 23.28 4.43 -25.61
C LEU A 385 24.64 3.88 -25.17
N ASN A 386 25.69 4.19 -25.92
CA ASN A 386 27.06 4.00 -25.44
C ASN A 386 27.47 5.16 -24.50
N SER A 387 28.69 5.10 -23.95
CA SER A 387 29.24 6.14 -23.07
C SER A 387 29.35 7.52 -23.71
N ASP A 388 29.40 7.59 -25.05
CA ASP A 388 29.46 8.84 -25.82
C ASP A 388 28.07 9.39 -26.17
N GLY A 389 27.00 8.77 -25.67
CA GLY A 389 25.63 9.19 -25.91
C GLY A 389 25.10 8.81 -27.28
N VAL A 390 25.74 7.91 -28.02
CA VAL A 390 25.24 7.44 -29.32
C VAL A 390 24.25 6.29 -29.09
N TYR A 391 23.02 6.45 -29.58
CA TYR A 391 22.02 5.37 -29.57
C TYR A 391 22.55 4.13 -30.27
N GLN A 392 22.57 3.01 -29.54
CA GLN A 392 22.81 1.68 -30.09
C GLN A 392 21.50 1.08 -30.61
N TRP A 393 20.41 1.32 -29.89
CA TRP A 393 19.05 0.98 -30.31
C TRP A 393 18.02 1.74 -29.48
N ILE A 394 16.82 1.90 -30.05
CA ILE A 394 15.63 2.43 -29.40
C ILE A 394 14.50 1.44 -29.69
N LYS A 395 13.70 1.12 -28.67
CA LYS A 395 12.56 0.19 -28.76
C LYS A 395 11.37 0.81 -28.07
N THR A 396 10.22 0.76 -28.73
CA THR A 396 8.94 1.18 -28.18
C THR A 396 8.02 -0.01 -28.03
N TYR A 397 7.23 0.01 -26.97
CA TYR A 397 6.30 -1.05 -26.65
C TYR A 397 4.97 -0.44 -26.23
N GLY A 398 3.93 -0.71 -27.01
CA GLY A 398 2.62 -0.12 -26.78
C GLY A 398 1.70 -0.93 -25.89
N ARG A 399 0.49 -0.39 -25.68
CA ARG A 399 -0.55 -0.98 -24.78
C ARG A 399 -0.90 -2.44 -25.08
N THR A 400 -0.85 -2.83 -26.35
CA THR A 400 -0.85 -4.24 -26.74
C THR A 400 0.59 -4.62 -27.05
N PHE A 401 1.28 -5.15 -26.06
CA PHE A 401 2.63 -5.67 -26.27
C PHE A 401 2.53 -6.89 -27.18
N SER A 402 2.97 -6.77 -28.43
CA SER A 402 3.21 -7.89 -29.33
C SER A 402 4.61 -7.73 -29.91
N ALA A 403 5.52 -8.62 -29.55
CA ALA A 403 6.91 -8.58 -29.99
C ALA A 403 7.20 -9.68 -31.02
N PRO A 404 8.19 -9.47 -31.93
CA PRO A 404 8.66 -10.50 -32.84
C PRO A 404 9.03 -11.79 -32.09
N GLY A 405 8.58 -12.95 -32.59
CA GLY A 405 8.72 -14.24 -31.90
C GLY A 405 7.48 -14.71 -31.14
N GLY A 406 6.35 -13.99 -31.25
CA GLY A 406 5.05 -14.43 -30.73
C GLY A 406 4.80 -14.08 -29.25
N ILE A 407 5.63 -13.21 -28.66
CA ILE A 407 5.43 -12.75 -27.28
C ILE A 407 4.32 -11.71 -27.29
N SER A 408 3.15 -12.04 -26.75
CA SER A 408 2.04 -11.11 -26.58
C SER A 408 1.69 -10.98 -25.10
N LEU A 409 1.53 -9.75 -24.60
CA LEU A 409 0.85 -9.52 -23.33
C LEU A 409 -0.62 -9.18 -23.62
N PRO A 410 -1.59 -9.73 -22.86
CA PRO A 410 -2.98 -9.34 -22.99
C PRO A 410 -3.12 -7.84 -22.71
N ALA A 411 -3.98 -7.16 -23.48
CA ALA A 411 -4.34 -5.77 -23.18
C ALA A 411 -4.89 -5.72 -21.74
N ALA A 412 -4.39 -4.81 -20.91
CA ALA A 412 -5.17 -4.43 -19.74
C ALA A 412 -6.50 -3.85 -20.23
N GLY A 413 -7.58 -4.03 -19.47
CA GLY A 413 -8.87 -3.38 -19.75
C GLY A 413 -8.76 -1.86 -19.64
N SER A 414 -9.73 -1.19 -19.01
CA SER A 414 -9.67 0.26 -18.74
C SER A 414 -8.54 0.69 -17.76
N GLY A 415 -7.66 -0.22 -17.35
CA GLY A 415 -6.59 0.02 -16.37
C GLY A 415 -5.16 -0.04 -16.93
N THR A 416 -4.18 0.33 -16.11
CA THR A 416 -2.75 0.32 -16.45
C THR A 416 -2.18 -1.10 -16.43
N ALA A 417 -1.69 -1.61 -17.57
CA ALA A 417 -0.94 -2.87 -17.62
C ALA A 417 0.45 -2.66 -17.00
N LYS A 418 0.84 -3.50 -16.05
CA LYS A 418 2.19 -3.52 -15.46
C LYS A 418 2.85 -4.84 -15.83
N PHE A 419 4.11 -4.81 -16.25
CA PHE A 419 4.80 -6.01 -16.74
C PHE A 419 6.30 -5.96 -16.43
N ILE A 420 6.94 -7.11 -16.51
CA ILE A 420 8.38 -7.27 -16.50
C ILE A 420 8.83 -7.89 -17.81
N MET A 421 9.96 -7.44 -18.34
CA MET A 421 10.48 -7.88 -19.62
C MET A 421 11.99 -8.02 -19.56
N LYS A 422 12.50 -9.13 -20.11
CA LYS A 422 13.91 -9.26 -20.48
C LYS A 422 14.08 -8.85 -21.92
N VAL A 423 15.03 -7.96 -22.16
CA VAL A 423 15.49 -7.60 -23.50
C VAL A 423 16.86 -8.20 -23.75
N GLY A 424 17.11 -8.66 -24.97
CA GLY A 424 18.42 -9.09 -25.43
C GLY A 424 19.35 -7.90 -25.66
N ALA A 425 20.62 -8.19 -25.97
CA ALA A 425 21.64 -7.15 -26.17
C ALA A 425 21.31 -6.13 -27.28
N ASN A 426 20.48 -6.52 -28.25
CA ASN A 426 19.99 -5.69 -29.36
C ASN A 426 18.63 -5.01 -29.07
N GLY A 427 18.15 -5.08 -27.83
CA GLY A 427 16.86 -4.54 -27.41
C GLY A 427 15.66 -5.40 -27.80
N THR A 428 15.84 -6.53 -28.48
CA THR A 428 14.70 -7.40 -28.81
C THR A 428 14.20 -8.11 -27.54
N PRO A 429 12.88 -8.12 -27.27
CA PRO A 429 12.33 -8.89 -26.16
C PRO A 429 12.70 -10.37 -26.26
N VAL A 430 13.21 -10.92 -25.15
CA VAL A 430 13.48 -12.35 -25.00
C VAL A 430 12.26 -13.03 -24.38
N TRP A 431 11.70 -12.42 -23.35
CA TRP A 431 10.44 -12.80 -22.72
C TRP A 431 9.81 -11.58 -22.04
N ALA A 432 8.49 -11.61 -21.86
CA ALA A 432 7.76 -10.61 -21.09
C ALA A 432 6.65 -11.30 -20.27
N LYS A 433 6.34 -10.75 -19.09
CA LYS A 433 5.29 -11.25 -18.21
C LYS A 433 4.47 -10.12 -17.63
N ASN A 434 3.15 -10.27 -17.64
CA ASN A 434 2.24 -9.36 -16.96
C ASN A 434 2.38 -9.54 -15.45
N LEU A 435 2.40 -8.43 -14.70
CA LEU A 435 2.60 -8.39 -13.25
C LEU A 435 1.35 -8.03 -12.46
N GLY A 436 0.35 -7.35 -13.03
CA GLY A 436 -0.83 -6.87 -12.28
C GLY A 436 -0.50 -5.89 -11.12
N GLY A 437 -1.20 -4.76 -11.02
CA GLY A 437 -0.99 -3.77 -9.94
C GLY A 437 0.42 -3.13 -9.93
N THR A 438 0.71 -2.25 -8.96
CA THR A 438 2.06 -1.64 -8.83
C THR A 438 3.05 -2.67 -8.30
N SER A 439 4.23 -2.73 -8.92
CA SER A 439 5.28 -3.70 -8.56
C SER A 439 6.63 -3.03 -8.35
N TRP A 440 7.35 -3.46 -7.31
CA TRP A 440 8.77 -3.20 -7.08
C TRP A 440 9.60 -4.40 -7.52
N VAL A 441 10.74 -4.14 -8.15
CA VAL A 441 11.68 -5.18 -8.60
C VAL A 441 13.02 -4.96 -7.92
N ALA A 442 13.58 -6.03 -7.36
CA ALA A 442 14.93 -6.04 -6.83
C ALA A 442 15.71 -7.20 -7.45
N ALA A 443 16.96 -6.94 -7.83
CA ALA A 443 17.86 -7.94 -8.38
C ALA A 443 18.76 -8.51 -7.27
N GLY A 444 18.88 -9.83 -7.24
CA GLY A 444 19.93 -10.56 -6.51
C GLY A 444 20.86 -11.27 -7.48
N ASN A 445 21.74 -12.15 -6.98
CA ASN A 445 22.68 -12.94 -7.80
C ASN A 445 21.93 -13.84 -8.80
N ASP A 446 21.83 -13.39 -10.05
CA ASP A 446 21.13 -14.06 -11.17
C ASP A 446 19.65 -14.40 -10.89
N LYS A 447 19.02 -13.64 -10.00
CA LYS A 447 17.62 -13.80 -9.61
C LYS A 447 16.95 -12.44 -9.57
N LEU A 448 15.69 -12.41 -9.99
CA LEU A 448 14.84 -11.24 -9.84
C LEU A 448 13.79 -11.57 -8.79
N TYR A 449 13.55 -10.62 -7.90
CA TYR A 449 12.48 -10.67 -6.94
C TYR A 449 11.54 -9.52 -7.24
N VAL A 450 10.25 -9.80 -7.19
CA VAL A 450 9.24 -8.80 -7.51
C VAL A 450 8.19 -8.85 -6.43
N ALA A 451 7.92 -7.69 -5.86
CA ALA A 451 6.84 -7.45 -4.94
C ALA A 451 5.81 -6.56 -5.59
N GLY A 452 4.55 -6.67 -5.24
CA GLY A 452 3.52 -5.76 -5.72
C GLY A 452 2.22 -6.04 -5.02
N TYR A 453 1.13 -5.38 -5.44
CA TYR A 453 -0.18 -5.61 -4.83
C TYR A 453 -1.21 -6.17 -5.81
N PHE A 454 -2.19 -6.88 -5.27
CA PHE A 454 -3.28 -7.48 -6.03
C PHE A 454 -4.60 -7.43 -5.24
N SER A 455 -5.70 -7.30 -5.96
CA SER A 455 -7.08 -7.48 -5.47
C SER A 455 -7.83 -8.46 -6.37
N GLY A 456 -8.81 -9.18 -5.83
CA GLY A 456 -9.46 -10.28 -6.53
C GLY A 456 -8.48 -11.38 -6.95
N THR A 457 -8.71 -11.97 -8.12
CA THR A 457 -7.87 -13.07 -8.63
C THR A 457 -6.87 -12.57 -9.67
N VAL A 458 -5.57 -12.79 -9.43
CA VAL A 458 -4.49 -12.51 -10.38
C VAL A 458 -3.69 -13.79 -10.62
N SER A 459 -3.53 -14.20 -11.87
CA SER A 459 -2.76 -15.40 -12.21
C SER A 459 -1.48 -15.06 -12.96
N PHE A 460 -0.38 -15.70 -12.57
CA PHE A 460 0.90 -15.71 -13.26
C PHE A 460 1.26 -17.16 -13.61
N GLU A 461 1.14 -17.50 -14.88
CA GLU A 461 1.37 -18.86 -15.38
C GLU A 461 0.58 -19.91 -14.59
N SER A 462 1.25 -20.85 -13.91
CA SER A 462 0.63 -21.88 -13.09
C SER A 462 0.33 -21.44 -11.65
N THR A 463 0.60 -20.19 -11.28
CA THR A 463 0.34 -19.64 -9.95
C THR A 463 -0.83 -18.68 -10.00
N THR A 464 -1.84 -18.92 -9.18
CA THR A 464 -3.02 -18.05 -9.06
C THR A 464 -3.07 -17.45 -7.67
N PHE A 465 -2.97 -16.13 -7.60
CA PHE A 465 -3.22 -15.34 -6.40
C PHE A 465 -4.70 -15.03 -6.30
N VAL A 466 -5.28 -15.23 -5.12
CA VAL A 466 -6.69 -14.92 -4.86
C VAL A 466 -6.77 -14.09 -3.59
N SER A 467 -7.19 -12.83 -3.74
CA SER A 467 -7.68 -11.99 -2.65
C SER A 467 -9.19 -12.24 -2.58
N ASN A 468 -9.62 -12.97 -1.54
CA ASN A 468 -11.03 -13.20 -1.31
C ASN A 468 -11.63 -11.89 -0.80
N GLY A 469 -12.39 -11.20 -1.65
CA GLY A 469 -13.20 -10.06 -1.25
C GLY A 469 -14.19 -10.52 -0.19
N GLY A 470 -14.10 -9.93 1.00
CA GLY A 470 -14.87 -10.34 2.17
C GLY A 470 -14.28 -11.54 2.90
N THR A 471 -13.75 -11.33 4.10
CA THR A 471 -14.35 -11.83 5.34
C THR A 471 -13.36 -11.75 6.51
N ASP A 472 -13.87 -11.30 7.64
CA ASP A 472 -13.40 -11.44 9.03
C ASP A 472 -12.91 -12.85 9.48
N LEU A 473 -12.64 -13.80 8.57
CA LEU A 473 -12.80 -15.22 8.87
C LEU A 473 -11.58 -16.01 9.36
N PHE A 474 -10.39 -15.42 9.51
CA PHE A 474 -9.20 -16.21 9.90
C PHE A 474 -8.45 -15.79 11.14
N LEU A 475 -8.65 -14.60 11.70
CA LEU A 475 -8.12 -14.25 13.03
C LEU A 475 -9.22 -13.74 13.95
N GLY A 476 -10.19 -12.99 13.40
CA GLY A 476 -11.48 -12.72 14.03
C GLY A 476 -12.25 -14.01 14.34
N SER A 477 -12.21 -15.03 13.47
CA SER A 477 -13.01 -16.24 13.68
C SER A 477 -12.63 -17.08 14.91
N TYR A 478 -11.38 -17.10 15.38
CA TYR A 478 -11.07 -17.88 16.60
C TYR A 478 -11.51 -17.15 17.85
N ASP A 479 -11.27 -15.85 17.88
CA ASP A 479 -11.66 -14.95 18.95
C ASP A 479 -13.18 -14.92 19.07
N LEU A 480 -13.87 -14.63 17.96
CA LEU A 480 -15.33 -14.57 17.87
C LEU A 480 -15.99 -15.94 18.09
N ASN A 481 -15.49 -17.03 17.47
CA ASN A 481 -16.08 -18.36 17.70
C ASN A 481 -15.84 -18.83 19.14
N ALA A 482 -14.66 -18.59 19.74
CA ALA A 482 -14.40 -18.95 21.13
C ALA A 482 -15.18 -18.07 22.12
N ARG A 483 -15.43 -16.80 21.76
CA ARG A 483 -16.29 -15.85 22.49
C ARG A 483 -17.75 -16.31 22.47
N ASP A 484 -18.27 -16.64 21.31
CA ASP A 484 -19.70 -16.92 21.10
C ASP A 484 -20.09 -18.38 21.43
N GLY A 485 -19.12 -19.31 21.44
CA GLY A 485 -19.37 -20.76 21.63
C GLY A 485 -18.45 -21.47 22.62
N GLY A 486 -17.58 -20.74 23.33
CA GLY A 486 -16.62 -21.30 24.30
C GLY A 486 -15.32 -21.84 23.67
N GLY A 487 -14.23 -21.79 24.42
CA GLY A 487 -12.87 -22.12 23.93
C GLY A 487 -12.55 -23.61 23.76
N ASN A 488 -13.51 -24.51 24.01
CA ASN A 488 -13.32 -25.94 23.80
C ASN A 488 -13.78 -26.36 22.38
N PRO A 489 -12.88 -26.80 21.49
CA PRO A 489 -13.25 -27.22 20.13
C PRO A 489 -14.18 -28.45 20.08
N ASP A 490 -14.23 -29.26 21.14
CA ASP A 490 -15.13 -30.43 21.20
C ASP A 490 -16.59 -30.01 21.43
N ASP A 491 -16.82 -28.88 22.10
CA ASP A 491 -18.15 -28.36 22.41
C ASP A 491 -18.58 -27.24 21.43
N ASN A 492 -17.64 -26.72 20.63
CA ASN A 492 -17.85 -25.60 19.71
C ASN A 492 -17.56 -26.00 18.24
N PRO A 493 -18.58 -26.40 17.46
CA PRO A 493 -18.42 -26.83 16.07
C PRO A 493 -17.84 -25.75 15.14
N ARG A 494 -18.17 -24.48 15.37
CA ARG A 494 -17.65 -23.34 14.59
C ARG A 494 -16.15 -23.16 14.84
N LEU A 495 -15.72 -23.20 16.10
CA LEU A 495 -14.31 -23.16 16.47
C LEU A 495 -13.55 -24.39 15.94
N ARG A 496 -14.16 -25.57 15.96
CA ARG A 496 -13.56 -26.81 15.42
C ARG A 496 -13.29 -26.72 13.93
N LEU A 497 -14.24 -26.20 13.15
CA LEU A 497 -14.08 -26.00 11.72
C LEU A 497 -12.99 -24.95 11.43
N ALA A 498 -12.98 -23.85 12.18
CA ALA A 498 -11.97 -22.82 12.07
C ALA A 498 -10.55 -23.37 12.33
N ILE A 499 -10.36 -24.19 13.38
CA ILE A 499 -9.08 -24.85 13.69
C ILE A 499 -8.66 -25.82 12.59
N LYS A 500 -9.61 -26.60 12.05
CA LYS A 500 -9.33 -27.55 10.97
C LYS A 500 -8.82 -26.84 9.72
N THR A 501 -9.45 -25.72 9.36
CA THR A 501 -9.04 -24.89 8.21
C THR A 501 -7.71 -24.18 8.47
N ALA A 502 -7.44 -23.74 9.71
CA ALA A 502 -6.16 -23.14 10.11
C ALA A 502 -4.98 -24.10 9.91
N LYS A 503 -5.15 -25.36 10.32
CA LYS A 503 -4.15 -26.42 10.14
C LYS A 503 -3.92 -26.74 8.67
N ALA A 504 -4.97 -26.73 7.85
CA ALA A 504 -4.86 -26.95 6.41
C ALA A 504 -4.04 -25.84 5.69
N ASN A 505 -3.96 -24.65 6.28
CA ASN A 505 -3.18 -23.51 5.78
C ASN A 505 -1.83 -23.32 6.48
N ASN A 506 -1.31 -24.36 7.15
CA ASN A 506 -0.01 -24.37 7.84
C ASN A 506 0.15 -23.32 8.98
N MET A 507 -0.94 -22.93 9.65
CA MET A 507 -0.86 -22.04 10.80
C MET A 507 -0.25 -22.76 12.03
N PRO A 508 0.70 -22.13 12.77
CA PRO A 508 1.28 -22.71 13.98
C PRO A 508 0.26 -22.93 15.09
N ALA A 509 0.42 -24.02 15.84
CA ALA A 509 -0.48 -24.40 16.93
C ALA A 509 -0.57 -23.32 18.03
N ASP A 510 0.54 -22.65 18.36
CA ASP A 510 0.59 -21.63 19.39
C ASP A 510 -0.26 -20.39 19.06
N ASN A 511 -0.35 -20.03 17.77
CA ASN A 511 -1.19 -18.92 17.30
C ASN A 511 -2.68 -19.26 17.43
N ILE A 512 -3.06 -20.50 17.13
CA ILE A 512 -4.42 -21.01 17.30
C ILE A 512 -4.79 -20.96 18.80
N THR A 513 -3.90 -21.44 19.67
CA THR A 513 -4.12 -21.41 21.13
C THR A 513 -4.23 -19.99 21.67
N ARG A 514 -3.41 -19.05 21.18
CA ARG A 514 -3.47 -17.64 21.60
C ARG A 514 -4.78 -16.97 21.15
N GLY A 515 -5.26 -17.26 19.93
CA GLY A 515 -6.54 -16.76 19.44
C GLY A 515 -7.73 -17.24 20.28
N ILE A 516 -7.73 -18.51 20.68
CA ILE A 516 -8.76 -19.07 21.56
C ILE A 516 -8.75 -18.39 22.93
N LYS A 517 -7.57 -18.22 23.54
CA LYS A 517 -7.43 -17.56 24.85
C LYS A 517 -7.84 -16.10 24.85
N LYS A 518 -7.67 -15.43 23.71
CA LYS A 518 -8.17 -14.06 23.50
C LYS A 518 -9.70 -14.03 23.51
N GLY A 519 -10.33 -14.95 22.77
CA GLY A 519 -11.80 -15.08 22.71
C GLY A 519 -12.47 -15.55 23.99
N THR A 520 -11.78 -16.34 24.83
CA THR A 520 -12.30 -16.74 26.14
C THR A 520 -12.03 -15.74 27.26
N GLY A 521 -11.33 -14.63 26.97
CA GLY A 521 -10.97 -13.64 28.00
C GLY A 521 -9.90 -14.13 28.99
N GLU A 522 -9.12 -15.16 28.63
CA GLU A 522 -8.02 -15.69 29.44
C GLU A 522 -6.72 -14.86 29.33
N LEU A 523 -6.71 -13.82 28.48
CA LEU A 523 -5.63 -12.84 28.36
C LEU A 523 -6.05 -11.52 29.01
N GLU A 524 -5.25 -11.02 29.96
CA GLU A 524 -5.54 -9.74 30.64
C GLU A 524 -5.38 -8.55 29.68
N GLY A 525 -6.44 -7.73 29.58
CA GLY A 525 -6.35 -6.32 29.19
C GLY A 525 -7.17 -5.88 27.97
N VAL A 526 -8.50 -5.92 28.06
CA VAL A 526 -9.52 -4.88 27.72
C VAL A 526 -10.88 -5.52 28.04
N ASN A 527 -11.67 -4.92 28.94
CA ASN A 527 -13.03 -5.41 29.23
C ASN A 527 -13.99 -4.82 28.19
N TYR A 528 -14.40 -5.62 27.22
CA TYR A 528 -15.51 -5.27 26.33
C TYR A 528 -16.85 -5.56 27.02
N GLU A 529 -17.78 -4.62 26.96
CA GLU A 529 -19.14 -4.77 27.46
C GLU A 529 -20.13 -4.85 26.29
N GLU A 530 -21.09 -5.78 26.37
CA GLU A 530 -22.26 -5.81 25.50
C GLU A 530 -23.27 -4.75 25.95
N LEU A 531 -23.67 -3.89 25.03
CA LEU A 531 -24.55 -2.75 25.29
C LEU A 531 -25.70 -2.78 24.30
N THR A 532 -26.92 -2.59 24.80
CA THR A 532 -28.11 -2.45 23.95
C THR A 532 -28.68 -1.05 24.11
N TYR A 533 -28.87 -0.37 22.98
CA TYR A 533 -29.49 0.94 22.90
C TYR A 533 -30.81 0.89 22.13
N GLU A 534 -31.67 1.84 22.44
CA GLU A 534 -33.04 1.90 21.95
C GLU A 534 -33.30 3.30 21.41
N GLY A 535 -34.21 3.42 20.44
CA GLY A 535 -34.68 4.72 20.00
C GLY A 535 -35.56 4.67 18.77
N TYR A 536 -35.69 5.81 18.11
CA TYR A 536 -36.54 5.97 16.93
C TYR A 536 -35.75 6.55 15.77
N ALA A 537 -35.80 5.89 14.62
CA ALA A 537 -35.40 6.43 13.33
C ALA A 537 -36.44 7.45 12.81
N PRO A 538 -36.15 8.16 11.70
CA PRO A 538 -37.14 9.03 11.05
C PRO A 538 -38.47 8.34 10.81
N ASN A 539 -39.55 9.11 10.76
CA ASN A 539 -40.92 8.61 10.60
C ASN A 539 -41.46 7.74 11.76
N GLY A 540 -40.80 7.76 12.92
CA GLY A 540 -41.29 7.09 14.13
C GLY A 540 -41.03 5.59 14.16
N ILE A 541 -40.11 5.13 13.32
CA ILE A 541 -39.68 3.73 13.25
C ILE A 541 -38.85 3.38 14.47
N ALA A 542 -39.23 2.33 15.18
CA ALA A 542 -38.51 1.85 16.35
C ALA A 542 -37.23 1.13 15.94
N ILE A 543 -36.14 1.34 16.69
CA ILE A 543 -34.88 0.63 16.50
C ILE A 543 -34.29 0.10 17.80
N ILE A 544 -33.66 -1.07 17.72
CA ILE A 544 -32.76 -1.61 18.75
C ILE A 544 -31.36 -1.72 18.14
N VAL A 545 -30.36 -1.24 18.85
CA VAL A 545 -28.95 -1.27 18.42
C VAL A 545 -28.16 -2.08 19.45
N GLU A 546 -27.58 -3.19 19.02
CA GLU A 546 -26.66 -3.99 19.84
C GLU A 546 -25.21 -3.54 19.55
N CYS A 547 -24.43 -3.34 20.60
CA CYS A 547 -23.06 -2.85 20.52
C CYS A 547 -22.12 -3.69 21.41
N ILE A 548 -20.85 -3.76 21.02
CA ILE A 548 -19.76 -4.28 21.84
C ILE A 548 -18.70 -3.18 21.94
N SER A 549 -18.42 -2.71 23.15
CA SER A 549 -17.55 -1.56 23.34
C SER A 549 -16.66 -1.70 24.56
N ASP A 550 -15.43 -1.21 24.45
CA ASP A 550 -14.49 -1.02 25.57
C ASP A 550 -14.75 0.28 26.34
N ASN A 551 -15.67 1.13 25.86
CA ASN A 551 -15.98 2.42 26.45
C ASN A 551 -17.43 2.84 26.19
N ARG A 552 -18.33 2.41 27.08
CA ARG A 552 -19.76 2.76 27.07
C ARG A 552 -20.04 4.25 26.84
N ASN A 553 -19.26 5.15 27.44
CA ASN A 553 -19.53 6.59 27.35
C ASN A 553 -19.24 7.16 25.96
N ARG A 554 -18.24 6.62 25.25
CA ARG A 554 -17.95 6.97 23.85
C ARG A 554 -19.12 6.54 22.97
N THR A 555 -19.49 5.26 23.02
CA THR A 555 -20.52 4.66 22.18
C THR A 555 -21.86 5.37 22.34
N VAL A 556 -22.28 5.67 23.57
CA VAL A 556 -23.53 6.45 23.80
C VAL A 556 -23.47 7.83 23.16
N ALA A 557 -22.34 8.54 23.28
CA ALA A 557 -22.21 9.89 22.75
C ALA A 557 -22.23 9.91 21.23
N GLU A 558 -21.55 8.97 20.59
CA GLU A 558 -21.49 8.83 19.13
C GLU A 558 -22.84 8.42 18.56
N LEU A 559 -23.48 7.37 19.10
CA LEU A 559 -24.81 6.94 18.64
C LEU A 559 -25.84 8.05 18.79
N ARG A 560 -25.84 8.76 19.92
CA ARG A 560 -26.75 9.90 20.11
C ARG A 560 -26.50 11.00 19.07
N HIS A 561 -25.24 11.26 18.73
CA HIS A 561 -24.89 12.25 17.71
C HIS A 561 -25.33 11.80 16.30
N ILE A 562 -25.02 10.56 15.93
CA ILE A 562 -25.38 9.96 14.64
C ILE A 562 -26.89 9.96 14.45
N MET A 563 -27.64 9.48 15.45
CA MET A 563 -29.09 9.41 15.36
C MET A 563 -29.71 10.80 15.23
N SER A 564 -29.26 11.77 16.05
CA SER A 564 -29.78 13.14 16.00
C SER A 564 -29.47 13.86 14.69
N LYS A 565 -28.28 13.62 14.11
CA LYS A 565 -27.86 14.20 12.83
C LYS A 565 -28.68 13.68 11.64
N ASN A 566 -29.19 12.45 11.75
CA ASN A 566 -30.00 11.79 10.72
C ASN A 566 -31.50 11.80 11.05
N ASN A 567 -31.96 12.79 11.83
CA ASN A 567 -33.38 13.01 12.15
C ASN A 567 -34.07 11.88 12.95
N GLY A 568 -33.31 11.06 13.66
CA GLY A 568 -33.82 10.13 14.68
C GLY A 568 -33.57 10.63 16.11
N ASN A 569 -34.08 9.88 17.08
CA ASN A 569 -33.98 10.18 18.51
C ASN A 569 -33.48 8.97 19.30
N PHE A 570 -32.45 9.21 20.10
CA PHE A 570 -31.96 8.23 21.07
C PHE A 570 -32.96 8.10 22.23
N GLY A 571 -33.38 6.87 22.54
CA GLY A 571 -34.36 6.55 23.57
C GLY A 571 -33.73 6.09 24.88
N ASP A 572 -34.51 6.14 25.96
CA ASP A 572 -34.17 5.47 27.21
C ASP A 572 -34.40 3.95 27.07
N THR A 573 -33.70 3.16 27.90
CA THR A 573 -33.92 1.71 27.99
C THR A 573 -35.39 1.41 28.30
N GLY A 574 -36.02 0.53 27.53
CA GLY A 574 -37.44 0.21 27.64
C GLY A 574 -38.37 1.04 26.74
N SER A 575 -37.85 1.98 25.95
CA SER A 575 -38.65 2.87 25.10
C SER A 575 -39.30 2.15 23.91
N VAL A 576 -38.61 1.17 23.31
CA VAL A 576 -39.10 0.40 22.16
C VAL A 576 -38.95 -1.10 22.33
N SER A 577 -38.16 -1.59 23.29
CA SER A 577 -37.92 -3.04 23.46
C SER A 577 -39.19 -3.87 23.67
N TRP A 578 -40.27 -3.27 24.19
CA TRP A 578 -41.57 -3.93 24.30
C TRP A 578 -42.25 -4.22 22.94
N MET A 579 -41.85 -3.50 21.88
CA MET A 579 -42.31 -3.68 20.50
C MET A 579 -41.60 -4.84 19.77
N PHE A 580 -40.53 -5.39 20.35
CA PHE A 580 -39.76 -6.48 19.77
C PHE A 580 -39.84 -7.75 20.63
N GLU A 581 -39.62 -8.90 20.01
CA GLU A 581 -39.40 -10.18 20.67
C GLU A 581 -38.05 -10.76 20.26
N ARG A 582 -37.32 -11.33 21.22
CA ARG A 582 -36.05 -11.98 20.93
C ARG A 582 -36.33 -13.41 20.46
N LYS A 583 -36.03 -13.69 19.19
CA LYS A 583 -36.32 -14.94 18.49
C LYS A 583 -35.02 -15.52 17.90
N GLY A 584 -34.99 -16.82 17.70
CA GLY A 584 -33.96 -17.47 16.90
C GLY A 584 -34.30 -17.40 15.43
N VAL A 585 -33.38 -16.91 14.60
CA VAL A 585 -33.55 -16.78 13.15
C VAL A 585 -32.47 -17.60 12.44
N VAL A 586 -32.87 -18.41 11.47
CA VAL A 586 -31.96 -19.22 10.62
C VAL A 586 -32.30 -18.96 9.16
N ASN A 587 -31.33 -18.52 8.36
CA ASN A 587 -31.50 -18.26 6.92
C ASN A 587 -30.91 -19.41 6.09
N VAL A 588 -31.76 -20.21 5.46
CA VAL A 588 -31.36 -21.37 4.64
C VAL A 588 -31.33 -20.99 3.17
N GLU A 589 -30.23 -21.28 2.47
CA GLU A 589 -30.09 -21.03 1.03
C GLU A 589 -31.09 -21.90 0.24
N LYS A 590 -31.90 -21.30 -0.66
CA LYS A 590 -32.86 -22.05 -1.49
C LYS A 590 -32.24 -23.10 -2.43
N PRO A 591 -31.08 -22.86 -3.08
CA PRO A 591 -30.51 -23.81 -4.03
C PRO A 591 -30.26 -25.20 -3.42
N GLY A 592 -31.04 -26.19 -3.88
CA GLY A 592 -30.89 -27.58 -3.44
C GLY A 592 -31.68 -27.95 -2.18
N VAL A 593 -32.58 -27.08 -1.72
CA VAL A 593 -33.45 -27.33 -0.56
C VAL A 593 -34.89 -27.57 -1.03
N ASN A 594 -35.50 -28.65 -0.55
CA ASN A 594 -36.93 -28.92 -0.77
C ASN A 594 -37.75 -28.26 0.35
N GLU A 595 -38.63 -27.33 -0.02
CA GLU A 595 -39.45 -26.55 0.93
C GLU A 595 -40.37 -27.40 1.80
N ASP A 596 -41.05 -28.40 1.21
CA ASP A 596 -41.96 -29.28 1.96
C ASP A 596 -41.20 -30.11 3.00
N GLU A 597 -40.01 -30.58 2.64
CA GLU A 597 -39.14 -31.36 3.52
C GLU A 597 -38.48 -30.49 4.60
N LEU A 598 -38.10 -29.25 4.27
CA LEU A 598 -37.61 -28.28 5.24
C LEU A 598 -38.70 -27.94 6.26
N MET A 599 -39.94 -27.71 5.81
CA MET A 599 -41.08 -27.43 6.67
C MET A 599 -41.34 -28.55 7.68
N GLU A 600 -41.32 -29.81 7.23
CA GLU A 600 -41.49 -30.97 8.12
C GLU A 600 -40.41 -31.01 9.22
N VAL A 601 -39.14 -30.81 8.83
CA VAL A 601 -37.98 -30.87 9.74
C VAL A 601 -38.03 -29.76 10.80
N ILE A 602 -38.38 -28.53 10.42
CA ILE A 602 -38.35 -27.39 11.35
C ILE A 602 -39.58 -27.37 12.28
N LEU A 603 -40.73 -27.86 11.82
CA LEU A 603 -41.94 -28.00 12.65
C LEU A 603 -41.70 -28.99 13.80
N ASP A 604 -41.09 -30.14 13.50
CA ASP A 604 -40.72 -31.14 14.52
C ASP A 604 -39.70 -30.60 15.53
N ALA A 605 -38.83 -29.69 15.09
CA ALA A 605 -37.83 -29.04 15.92
C ALA A 605 -38.37 -27.87 16.78
N GLY A 606 -39.62 -27.46 16.54
CA GLY A 606 -40.30 -26.40 17.29
C GLY A 606 -40.04 -24.99 16.75
N ALA A 607 -39.91 -24.84 15.43
CA ALA A 607 -39.95 -23.54 14.77
C ALA A 607 -41.34 -22.90 14.90
N ASP A 608 -41.34 -21.57 15.03
CA ASP A 608 -42.55 -20.75 15.15
C ASP A 608 -43.09 -20.37 13.76
N ASP A 609 -42.20 -20.11 12.79
CA ASP A 609 -42.59 -19.65 11.44
C ASP A 609 -41.52 -19.99 10.37
N LEU A 610 -41.94 -20.01 9.11
CA LEU A 610 -41.09 -20.12 7.92
C LEU A 610 -41.54 -19.08 6.90
N LYS A 611 -40.65 -18.14 6.57
CA LYS A 611 -40.88 -17.16 5.50
C LYS A 611 -40.04 -17.47 4.28
N ASN A 612 -40.59 -17.14 3.12
CA ASN A 612 -39.98 -17.36 1.82
C ASN A 612 -39.55 -15.99 1.27
N GLU A 613 -38.28 -15.62 1.49
CA GLU A 613 -37.75 -14.27 1.26
C GLU A 613 -36.58 -14.30 0.26
N GLY A 614 -36.71 -13.63 -0.89
CA GLY A 614 -35.61 -13.49 -1.86
C GLY A 614 -34.94 -14.81 -2.26
N GLU A 615 -33.67 -15.00 -1.90
CA GLU A 615 -32.86 -16.21 -2.18
C GLU A 615 -32.84 -17.23 -1.01
N TYR A 616 -33.55 -16.95 0.10
CA TYR A 616 -33.47 -17.72 1.34
C TYR A 616 -34.85 -18.15 1.88
N PHE A 617 -34.83 -19.20 2.70
CA PHE A 617 -35.90 -19.51 3.64
C PHE A 617 -35.51 -18.96 5.01
N GLU A 618 -36.31 -18.07 5.58
CA GLU A 618 -36.11 -17.51 6.92
C GLU A 618 -36.95 -18.33 7.92
N ILE A 619 -36.28 -19.06 8.82
CA ILE A 619 -36.93 -19.86 9.86
C ILE A 619 -36.87 -19.07 11.17
N ILE A 620 -38.02 -18.81 11.78
CA ILE A 620 -38.14 -18.13 13.07
C ILE A 620 -38.52 -19.16 14.14
N SER A 621 -37.93 -19.03 15.32
CA SER A 621 -38.21 -19.91 16.47
C SER A 621 -38.12 -19.14 17.79
N SER A 622 -38.70 -19.69 18.84
CA SER A 622 -38.44 -19.20 20.20
C SER A 622 -36.96 -19.40 20.58
N MET A 623 -36.43 -18.54 21.45
CA MET A 623 -35.04 -18.64 21.94
C MET A 623 -34.72 -20.04 22.51
N GLU A 624 -35.69 -20.69 23.17
CA GLU A 624 -35.53 -22.02 23.76
C GLU A 624 -35.43 -23.15 22.72
N ASN A 625 -36.04 -22.96 21.55
CA ASN A 625 -36.03 -23.95 20.47
C ASN A 625 -34.98 -23.66 19.38
N PHE A 626 -34.35 -22.50 19.40
CA PHE A 626 -33.36 -22.08 18.39
C PHE A 626 -32.28 -23.13 18.12
N ASP A 627 -31.64 -23.68 19.15
CA ASP A 627 -30.60 -24.70 18.97
C ASP A 627 -31.14 -26.01 18.39
N LYS A 628 -32.39 -26.38 18.72
CA LYS A 628 -33.04 -27.59 18.18
C LYS A 628 -33.34 -27.40 16.69
N VAL A 629 -33.90 -26.25 16.32
CA VAL A 629 -34.25 -25.89 14.94
C VAL A 629 -32.99 -25.82 14.07
N ARG A 630 -31.95 -25.09 14.52
CA ARG A 630 -30.67 -25.02 13.81
C ARG A 630 -30.08 -26.41 13.58
N LYS A 631 -30.08 -27.26 14.62
CA LYS A 631 -29.51 -28.62 14.53
C LYS A 631 -30.31 -29.52 13.60
N ALA A 632 -31.64 -29.44 13.61
CA ALA A 632 -32.48 -30.23 12.71
C ALA A 632 -32.21 -29.92 11.23
N ILE A 633 -32.00 -28.64 10.90
CA ILE A 633 -31.62 -28.18 9.55
C ILE A 633 -30.23 -28.71 9.17
N GLU A 634 -29.25 -28.63 10.10
CA GLU A 634 -27.89 -29.11 9.89
C GLU A 634 -27.81 -30.64 9.70
N ASP A 635 -28.53 -31.40 10.54
CA ASP A 635 -28.60 -32.87 10.49
C ASP A 635 -29.21 -33.36 9.17
N LYS A 636 -30.05 -32.53 8.52
CA LYS A 636 -30.61 -32.80 7.20
C LYS A 636 -29.61 -32.52 6.05
N GLY A 637 -28.51 -31.85 6.34
CA GLY A 637 -27.48 -31.47 5.38
C GLY A 637 -27.78 -30.18 4.62
N TYR A 638 -28.78 -29.40 5.08
CA TYR A 638 -29.07 -28.08 4.52
C TYR A 638 -28.08 -27.05 5.04
N LYS A 639 -27.57 -26.22 4.14
CA LYS A 639 -26.69 -25.11 4.48
C LYS A 639 -27.53 -23.89 4.83
N PHE A 640 -27.17 -23.25 5.93
CA PHE A 640 -27.70 -21.94 6.28
C PHE A 640 -26.58 -20.89 6.20
N GLU A 641 -26.93 -19.72 5.68
CA GLU A 641 -26.06 -18.54 5.60
C GLU A 641 -25.81 -17.98 7.00
N SER A 642 -26.88 -17.88 7.80
CA SER A 642 -26.81 -17.30 9.14
C SER A 642 -27.72 -18.06 10.12
N ALA A 643 -27.33 -18.05 11.38
CA ALA A 643 -28.12 -18.55 12.50
C ALA A 643 -27.74 -17.76 13.75
N SER A 644 -28.64 -16.90 14.22
CA SER A 644 -28.43 -16.02 15.37
C SER A 644 -29.73 -15.74 16.13
N LEU A 645 -29.61 -15.20 17.35
CA LEU A 645 -30.74 -14.63 18.09
C LEU A 645 -30.91 -13.17 17.65
N GLN A 646 -32.10 -12.81 17.21
CA GLN A 646 -32.41 -11.48 16.68
C GLN A 646 -33.64 -10.88 17.38
N TYR A 647 -33.76 -9.56 17.34
CA TYR A 647 -35.00 -8.88 17.74
C TYR A 647 -35.94 -8.77 16.54
N ILE A 648 -37.09 -9.43 16.63
CA ILE A 648 -38.14 -9.39 15.61
C ILE A 648 -39.26 -8.47 16.10
N ALA A 649 -39.64 -7.49 15.28
CA ALA A 649 -40.74 -6.59 15.61
C ALA A 649 -42.08 -7.34 15.65
N LYS A 650 -42.93 -7.02 16.64
CA LYS A 650 -44.29 -7.58 16.76
C LYS A 650 -45.23 -7.02 15.70
N ASP A 651 -45.10 -5.73 15.42
CA ASP A 651 -45.89 -4.98 14.45
C ASP A 651 -44.93 -4.21 13.54
N LEU A 652 -45.05 -4.41 12.23
CA LEU A 652 -44.29 -3.71 11.22
C LEU A 652 -45.01 -2.43 10.75
N ILE A 653 -44.23 -1.42 10.38
CA ILE A 653 -44.71 -0.15 9.83
C ILE A 653 -44.21 -0.03 8.40
N ALA A 654 -45.13 -0.07 7.43
CA ALA A 654 -44.81 0.10 6.02
C ALA A 654 -44.24 1.49 5.72
N ILE A 655 -43.15 1.53 4.95
CA ILE A 655 -42.48 2.76 4.53
C ILE A 655 -42.24 2.71 3.02
N GLU A 656 -42.58 3.80 2.32
CA GLU A 656 -42.45 3.91 0.87
C GLU A 656 -41.85 5.27 0.47
N GLY A 657 -41.30 5.32 -0.76
CA GLY A 657 -40.83 6.55 -1.41
C GLY A 657 -39.76 7.30 -0.60
N ALA A 658 -39.88 8.63 -0.52
CA ALA A 658 -38.88 9.47 0.15
C ALA A 658 -38.68 9.15 1.65
N ALA A 659 -39.69 8.59 2.31
CA ALA A 659 -39.59 8.17 3.70
C ALA A 659 -38.68 6.95 3.87
N GLN A 660 -38.71 6.01 2.92
CA GLN A 660 -37.88 4.80 2.90
C GLN A 660 -36.42 5.16 2.69
N GLU A 661 -36.09 6.01 1.71
CA GLU A 661 -34.72 6.50 1.50
C GLU A 661 -34.15 7.19 2.75
N THR A 662 -34.98 7.96 3.46
CA THR A 662 -34.56 8.67 4.66
C THR A 662 -34.26 7.72 5.83
N VAL A 663 -35.06 6.67 5.99
CA VAL A 663 -34.85 5.66 7.04
C VAL A 663 -33.66 4.76 6.72
N LEU A 664 -33.49 4.33 5.46
CA LEU A 664 -32.32 3.55 5.04
C LEU A 664 -31.01 4.31 5.28
N LYS A 665 -30.95 5.58 4.86
CA LYS A 665 -29.78 6.42 5.12
C LYS A 665 -29.48 6.61 6.61
N PHE A 666 -30.51 6.64 7.44
CA PHE A 666 -30.35 6.69 8.90
C PHE A 666 -29.76 5.37 9.43
N LEU A 667 -30.26 4.21 8.96
CA LEU A 667 -29.77 2.90 9.37
C LEU A 667 -28.31 2.70 8.95
N ASP A 668 -27.97 3.01 7.71
CA ASP A 668 -26.60 2.94 7.18
C ASP A 668 -25.64 3.75 8.08
N ALA A 669 -26.02 4.98 8.46
CA ALA A 669 -25.19 5.83 9.29
C ALA A 669 -25.00 5.30 10.73
N VAL A 670 -25.98 4.55 11.26
CA VAL A 670 -25.87 3.89 12.58
C VAL A 670 -24.98 2.64 12.47
N GLU A 671 -25.12 1.88 11.40
CA GLU A 671 -24.29 0.68 11.12
C GLU A 671 -22.83 1.02 10.82
N GLU A 672 -22.53 2.22 10.32
CA GLU A 672 -21.16 2.73 10.13
C GLU A 672 -20.38 2.96 11.45
N ASN A 673 -21.01 2.85 12.63
CA ASN A 673 -20.31 2.99 13.90
C ASN A 673 -19.60 1.68 14.30
N ASP A 674 -18.29 1.76 14.55
CA ASP A 674 -17.43 0.60 14.85
C ASP A 674 -17.88 -0.24 16.07
N ASP A 675 -18.59 0.35 17.03
CA ASP A 675 -19.08 -0.37 18.22
C ASP A 675 -20.41 -1.11 17.93
N VAL A 676 -21.12 -0.80 16.84
CA VAL A 676 -22.42 -1.40 16.49
C VAL A 676 -22.22 -2.78 15.86
N GLN A 677 -23.01 -3.76 16.29
CA GLN A 677 -22.98 -5.13 15.79
C GLN A 677 -24.24 -5.46 14.99
N ASN A 678 -25.41 -5.08 15.51
CA ASN A 678 -26.69 -5.34 14.86
C ASN A 678 -27.62 -4.14 15.06
N VAL A 679 -28.41 -3.83 14.04
CA VAL A 679 -29.53 -2.88 14.11
C VAL A 679 -30.81 -3.61 13.72
N TYR A 680 -31.81 -3.57 14.60
CA TYR A 680 -33.12 -4.15 14.37
C TYR A 680 -34.16 -3.04 14.28
N THR A 681 -35.11 -3.18 13.37
CA THR A 681 -36.12 -2.15 13.09
C THR A 681 -37.49 -2.78 12.89
N ASN A 682 -38.55 -2.00 13.12
CA ASN A 682 -39.91 -2.38 12.73
C ASN A 682 -40.36 -1.76 11.40
N ALA A 683 -39.44 -1.22 10.60
CA ALA A 683 -39.71 -0.77 9.24
C ALA A 683 -40.00 -1.97 8.32
N ASP A 684 -41.07 -1.86 7.54
CA ASP A 684 -41.36 -2.75 6.43
C ASP A 684 -41.12 -2.00 5.11
N PHE A 685 -39.97 -2.30 4.51
CA PHE A 685 -39.52 -1.68 3.27
C PHE A 685 -40.18 -2.37 2.09
N GLN A 686 -41.04 -1.65 1.37
CA GLN A 686 -41.67 -2.20 0.17
C GLN A 686 -40.66 -2.26 -0.98
N SER A 687 -40.66 -3.36 -1.74
CA SER A 687 -39.92 -3.49 -2.99
C SER A 687 -40.58 -2.61 -4.07
N GLU A 688 -39.81 -1.79 -4.78
CA GLU A 688 -40.30 -1.08 -5.97
C GLU A 688 -40.82 -2.04 -7.06
#